data_AF-A0A6A0BF46-F1
#
_entry.id   AF-A0A6A0BF46-F1
#
_cell.length_a   1.000
_cell.length_b   1.000
_cell.length_c   1.000
_cell.angle_alpha   90.00
_cell.angle_beta   90.00
_cell.angle_gamma   90.00
#
_symmetry.space_group_name_H-M   'P 1'
#
loop_
_entity.id
_entity.type
_entity.pdbx_description
1 polymer ?
#
loop_
_entity_poly.entity_id
_entity_poly.type
_entity_poly.pdbx_seq_one_letter_code
_entity_poly.pdbx_strand_id
1 'polypeptide(L)'
;MKKANNMSENELKKPVLSSSVPSFVENRAKFYPENSRRLVNKILLDSPYFQFVYNLNDKIFSISSKGDIVYSAIPYDTARNYLQMAAIKTILYPKGAQEFIEMHKPILENYLSLAIYQNTGKKVKKTSKEVNEAYDDIFHDVFFEIQVIGRLLQHDETGPLSASLPGKFLYQNNQNSGISAYLYEYIKFVIEVVNEFPVAIDGRNVQLIETSVEHQPLMIGNNDSMLDNFSDIKDGIHQLVASEQTQTSHQVPTNLQPILRSEYGQALSQLRKNYVAHSVNPSELEQYFENVLPTENTNLVNVVSDIHTQTGGIPFNNSHFNILAGDISDSVASDAGIKGIYVLGNHELIDTLPEASEIEGTEWEKYSKTEWFQLLQTLPDFSWPLIPVGDSQYYELVKNTIQERFPSMIVLNNESMVYQNVRYIGLTIPVALVNRKKALQNFIFNELEKILSDDESIPTVIVSHAPLFNELSMLRKTSHAYNRGYNCADERIVELFKKFNIIGVIHGHHHIPASFGRIKYVKFAGKQMFVVCSIYSQANTGIDLVPLIEASEKGADKTASQKRLASKNDTSKNKSVQREYLANEPIENIPGLSIELRGNKTVYRLDKKVNGKRNRKSFHDQKSAVSYLNDLLKNRKL
;
A
#
# COMPACT_ATOMS: atom_id res chain seq x y z
N MET A 1 -35.26 7.26 -56.11
CA MET A 1 -34.50 8.43 -56.62
C MET A 1 -33.39 8.75 -55.63
N LYS A 2 -32.13 8.48 -56.01
CA LYS A 2 -30.98 9.43 -56.07
C LYS A 2 -30.66 10.14 -54.74
N LYS A 3 -29.60 9.70 -54.04
CA LYS A 3 -28.19 10.22 -54.04
C LYS A 3 -28.04 11.46 -53.12
N ALA A 4 -27.31 11.42 -52.01
CA ALA A 4 -25.86 11.23 -51.79
C ALA A 4 -25.11 12.56 -51.56
N ASN A 5 -24.13 12.48 -50.64
CA ASN A 5 -22.97 13.34 -50.32
C ASN A 5 -23.05 13.96 -48.91
N ASN A 6 -22.04 13.96 -48.05
CA ASN A 6 -20.72 13.32 -47.92
C ASN A 6 -20.27 13.64 -46.47
N MET A 7 -19.84 12.66 -45.68
CA MET A 7 -18.43 12.41 -45.31
C MET A 7 -17.64 13.55 -44.61
N SER A 8 -17.29 13.24 -43.33
CA SER A 8 -16.02 13.42 -42.61
C SER A 8 -15.39 14.80 -42.39
N GLU A 9 -15.20 15.12 -41.11
CA GLU A 9 -14.01 15.69 -40.44
C GLU A 9 -14.35 15.62 -38.93
N ASN A 10 -13.85 14.74 -38.07
CA ASN A 10 -12.51 14.19 -37.88
C ASN A 10 -11.41 15.26 -37.70
N GLU A 11 -11.66 16.22 -36.82
CA GLU A 11 -10.58 16.84 -36.05
C GLU A 11 -10.64 16.37 -34.59
N LEU A 12 -9.89 15.29 -34.36
CA LEU A 12 -8.99 15.09 -33.23
C LEU A 12 -8.98 16.25 -32.20
N LYS A 13 -9.92 16.24 -31.27
CA LYS A 13 -9.61 16.70 -29.90
C LYS A 13 -8.71 15.66 -29.28
N LYS A 14 -7.41 15.74 -29.63
CA LYS A 14 -6.34 15.13 -28.81
C LYS A 14 -6.62 15.57 -27.37
N PRO A 15 -6.81 14.65 -26.41
CA PRO A 15 -6.73 15.05 -25.02
C PRO A 15 -5.35 15.68 -24.86
N VAL A 16 -5.33 16.92 -24.41
CA VAL A 16 -4.10 17.59 -24.00
C VAL A 16 -3.57 16.80 -22.81
N LEU A 17 -2.67 15.86 -23.09
CA LEU A 17 -1.80 15.20 -22.12
C LEU A 17 -0.87 16.29 -21.59
N SER A 18 -1.29 17.03 -20.56
CA SER A 18 -0.41 17.87 -19.77
C SER A 18 -0.32 17.31 -18.36
N SER A 19 0.84 16.68 -18.10
CA SER A 19 1.39 16.12 -16.85
C SER A 19 0.66 14.95 -16.21
N SER A 20 1.18 13.72 -16.40
CA SER A 20 1.59 12.80 -15.30
C SER A 20 1.75 11.31 -15.74
N VAL A 21 1.94 11.00 -17.03
CA VAL A 21 2.32 9.64 -17.45
C VAL A 21 3.82 9.63 -17.66
N PRO A 22 4.60 8.72 -17.05
CA PRO A 22 6.05 8.69 -17.26
C PRO A 22 6.39 8.52 -18.73
N SER A 23 7.40 9.25 -19.22
CA SER A 23 7.76 9.27 -20.65
C SER A 23 8.11 7.88 -21.20
N PHE A 24 8.72 7.02 -20.38
CA PHE A 24 9.01 5.64 -20.75
C PHE A 24 7.73 4.82 -20.98
N VAL A 25 6.64 5.08 -20.25
CA VAL A 25 5.34 4.43 -20.44
C VAL A 25 4.77 4.81 -21.80
N GLU A 26 4.79 6.10 -22.15
CA GLU A 26 4.31 6.56 -23.45
C GLU A 26 5.12 5.99 -24.62
N ASN A 27 6.44 5.90 -24.45
CA ASN A 27 7.31 5.35 -25.48
C ASN A 27 7.13 3.83 -25.61
N ARG A 28 7.04 3.10 -24.50
CA ARG A 28 6.88 1.65 -24.54
C ARG A 28 5.50 1.24 -25.05
N ALA A 29 4.44 1.96 -24.64
CA ALA A 29 3.08 1.66 -25.06
C ALA A 29 2.86 1.74 -26.58
N LYS A 30 3.69 2.51 -27.31
CA LYS A 30 3.65 2.61 -28.79
C LYS A 30 4.08 1.34 -29.51
N PHE A 31 4.87 0.47 -28.85
CA PHE A 31 5.30 -0.80 -29.45
C PHE A 31 4.21 -1.87 -29.51
N TYR A 32 3.08 -1.67 -28.81
CA TYR A 32 1.97 -2.62 -28.75
C TYR A 32 0.73 -2.05 -29.48
N PRO A 33 0.42 -2.50 -30.71
CA PRO A 33 -0.69 -1.97 -31.50
C PRO A 33 -2.06 -2.05 -30.79
N GLU A 34 -2.26 -3.05 -29.93
CA GLU A 34 -3.49 -3.26 -29.15
C GLU A 34 -3.79 -2.10 -28.20
N ASN A 35 -2.76 -1.37 -27.76
CA ASN A 35 -2.91 -0.20 -26.90
C ASN A 35 -3.67 0.95 -27.55
N SER A 36 -3.77 0.99 -28.88
CA SER A 36 -4.61 1.95 -29.60
C SER A 36 -6.10 1.77 -29.27
N ARG A 37 -6.53 0.54 -28.96
CA ARG A 37 -7.92 0.19 -28.66
C ARG A 37 -8.19 0.12 -27.14
N ARG A 38 -7.16 -0.08 -26.33
CA ARG A 38 -7.28 -0.13 -24.87
C ARG A 38 -7.30 1.28 -24.29
N LEU A 39 -8.44 1.72 -23.74
CA LEU A 39 -8.57 3.09 -23.23
C LEU A 39 -7.78 3.34 -21.94
N VAL A 40 -7.76 2.38 -21.02
CA VAL A 40 -7.24 2.58 -19.65
C VAL A 40 -5.96 1.79 -19.38
N ASN A 41 -5.98 0.49 -19.65
CA ASN A 41 -4.86 -0.41 -19.34
C ASN A 41 -3.92 -0.53 -20.53
N LYS A 42 -2.72 0.05 -20.42
CA LYS A 42 -1.68 0.05 -21.45
C LYS A 42 -0.65 -1.04 -21.18
N ILE A 43 -0.45 -1.93 -22.15
CA ILE A 43 0.59 -2.97 -22.13
C ILE A 43 1.95 -2.31 -22.35
N LEU A 44 2.93 -2.66 -21.52
CA LEU A 44 4.31 -2.17 -21.61
C LEU A 44 5.30 -3.30 -21.89
N LEU A 45 5.03 -4.50 -21.40
CA LEU A 45 5.74 -5.72 -21.75
C LEU A 45 4.73 -6.86 -21.80
N ASP A 46 4.91 -7.80 -22.72
CA ASP A 46 4.13 -9.01 -22.72
C ASP A 46 4.96 -10.25 -23.05
N SER A 47 4.50 -11.38 -22.53
CA SER A 47 4.99 -12.71 -22.83
C SER A 47 3.80 -13.59 -23.26
N PRO A 48 3.98 -14.91 -23.48
CA PRO A 48 2.86 -15.81 -23.70
C PRO A 48 1.90 -15.88 -22.51
N TYR A 49 2.41 -15.72 -21.28
CA TYR A 49 1.65 -15.97 -20.04
C TYR A 49 1.38 -14.73 -19.20
N PHE A 50 2.20 -13.68 -19.30
CA PHE A 50 2.08 -12.50 -18.47
C PHE A 50 2.12 -11.23 -19.31
N GLN A 51 1.55 -10.16 -18.77
CA GLN A 51 1.65 -8.82 -19.32
C GLN A 51 1.88 -7.84 -18.18
N PHE A 52 2.80 -6.92 -18.41
CA PHE A 52 3.09 -5.78 -17.57
C PHE A 52 2.29 -4.59 -18.08
N VAL A 53 1.47 -4.01 -17.20
CA VAL A 53 0.42 -3.07 -17.58
C VAL A 53 0.48 -1.84 -16.71
N TYR A 54 0.32 -0.67 -17.34
CA TYR A 54 0.08 0.59 -16.67
C TYR A 54 -1.38 1.03 -16.82
N ASN A 55 -2.04 1.29 -15.71
CA ASN A 55 -3.40 1.81 -15.69
C ASN A 55 -3.35 3.35 -15.71
N LEU A 56 -3.88 3.96 -16.77
CA LEU A 56 -3.87 5.43 -16.94
C LEU A 56 -4.73 6.19 -15.93
N ASN A 57 -5.81 5.59 -15.43
CA ASN A 57 -6.71 6.24 -14.47
C ASN A 57 -6.10 6.23 -13.07
N ASP A 58 -5.63 5.06 -12.65
CA ASP A 58 -5.13 4.84 -11.30
C ASP A 58 -3.63 5.18 -11.17
N LYS A 59 -2.91 5.29 -12.29
CA LYS A 59 -1.47 5.52 -12.39
C LYS A 59 -0.63 4.43 -11.71
N ILE A 60 -1.11 3.20 -11.75
CA ILE A 60 -0.52 2.04 -11.09
C ILE A 60 0.03 1.07 -12.13
N PHE A 61 1.20 0.49 -11.81
CA PHE A 61 1.78 -0.62 -12.53
C PHE A 61 1.29 -1.96 -11.96
N SER A 62 1.09 -2.94 -12.82
CA SER A 62 0.68 -4.28 -12.40
C SER A 62 1.14 -5.35 -13.37
N ILE A 63 1.42 -6.54 -12.84
CA ILE A 63 1.58 -7.76 -13.63
C ILE A 63 0.24 -8.50 -13.63
N SER A 64 -0.21 -8.91 -14.81
CA SER A 64 -1.42 -9.72 -14.96
C SER A 64 -1.17 -10.93 -15.84
N SER A 65 -1.84 -12.05 -15.56
CA SER A 65 -1.81 -13.24 -16.40
C SER A 65 -2.58 -13.00 -17.70
N LYS A 66 -2.03 -13.50 -18.82
CA LYS A 66 -2.68 -13.53 -20.13
C LYS A 66 -3.44 -14.86 -20.29
N GLY A 67 -4.67 -14.76 -20.76
CA GLY A 67 -5.56 -15.92 -20.92
C GLY A 67 -5.98 -16.54 -19.59
N ASP A 68 -6.71 -17.64 -19.69
CA ASP A 68 -7.09 -18.46 -18.54
C ASP A 68 -5.96 -19.45 -18.25
N ILE A 69 -4.87 -19.00 -17.62
CA ILE A 69 -3.86 -19.92 -17.10
C ILE A 69 -4.55 -20.78 -16.03
N VAL A 70 -4.59 -22.10 -16.26
CA VAL A 70 -5.14 -23.06 -15.31
C VAL A 70 -3.99 -23.78 -14.66
N TYR A 71 -3.79 -23.55 -13.37
CA TYR A 71 -2.90 -24.36 -12.56
C TYR A 71 -3.68 -24.81 -11.32
N SER A 72 -3.36 -26.03 -10.91
CA SER A 72 -3.90 -26.80 -9.79
C SER A 72 -5.20 -27.58 -10.03
N ALA A 73 -5.18 -28.87 -9.64
CA ALA A 73 -6.33 -29.71 -9.32
C ALA A 73 -6.77 -29.60 -7.85
N ILE A 74 -5.92 -28.99 -7.00
CA ILE A 74 -6.16 -28.68 -5.59
C ILE A 74 -7.00 -27.40 -5.53
N PRO A 75 -8.24 -27.44 -5.02
CA PRO A 75 -9.16 -26.31 -5.08
C PRO A 75 -8.66 -25.14 -4.19
N TYR A 76 -8.84 -23.93 -4.71
CA TYR A 76 -8.55 -22.64 -4.06
C TYR A 76 -7.07 -22.33 -3.81
N ASP A 77 -6.47 -21.66 -4.79
CA ASP A 77 -5.19 -20.99 -4.61
C ASP A 77 -5.41 -19.49 -4.32
N THR A 78 -6.02 -19.21 -3.15
CA THR A 78 -5.97 -17.87 -2.53
C THR A 78 -4.52 -17.47 -2.20
N ALA A 79 -3.54 -18.36 -2.41
CA ALA A 79 -2.14 -18.17 -2.08
C ALA A 79 -1.29 -17.54 -3.21
N ARG A 80 -1.86 -17.27 -4.40
CA ARG A 80 -1.09 -16.77 -5.57
C ARG A 80 -0.15 -15.61 -5.24
N ASN A 81 -0.62 -14.62 -4.48
CA ASN A 81 0.21 -13.48 -4.11
C ASN A 81 1.40 -13.93 -3.24
N TYR A 82 1.18 -14.82 -2.28
CA TYR A 82 2.26 -15.34 -1.44
C TYR A 82 3.24 -16.24 -2.20
N LEU A 83 2.77 -16.99 -3.20
CA LEU A 83 3.64 -17.75 -4.10
C LEU A 83 4.55 -16.81 -4.91
N GLN A 84 3.99 -15.72 -5.41
CA GLN A 84 4.76 -14.68 -6.12
C GLN A 84 5.74 -13.98 -5.17
N MET A 85 5.32 -13.64 -3.95
CA MET A 85 6.20 -13.07 -2.92
C MET A 85 7.33 -14.03 -2.53
N ALA A 86 7.01 -15.30 -2.33
CA ALA A 86 7.98 -16.35 -2.03
C ALA A 86 9.01 -16.47 -3.16
N ALA A 87 8.56 -16.47 -4.42
CA ALA A 87 9.46 -16.51 -5.56
C ALA A 87 10.47 -15.34 -5.55
N ILE A 88 10.00 -14.13 -5.28
CA ILE A 88 10.87 -12.94 -5.16
C ILE A 88 11.84 -13.09 -3.98
N LYS A 89 11.34 -13.46 -2.80
CA LYS A 89 12.17 -13.63 -1.60
C LYS A 89 13.23 -14.72 -1.76
N THR A 90 12.90 -15.86 -2.36
CA THR A 90 13.85 -16.96 -2.60
C THR A 90 14.96 -16.54 -3.56
N ILE A 91 14.67 -15.71 -4.56
CA ILE A 91 15.68 -15.20 -5.49
C ILE A 91 16.60 -14.18 -4.82
N LEU A 92 16.05 -13.30 -3.99
CA LEU A 92 16.81 -12.27 -3.28
C LEU A 92 17.64 -12.86 -2.12
N TYR A 93 17.07 -13.81 -1.36
CA TYR A 93 17.68 -14.39 -0.15
C TYR A 93 17.49 -15.91 -0.09
N PRO A 94 18.18 -16.68 -0.96
CA PRO A 94 18.02 -18.12 -1.01
C PRO A 94 18.30 -18.82 0.33
N LYS A 95 19.30 -18.37 1.09
CA LYS A 95 19.60 -18.93 2.42
C LYS A 95 18.52 -18.57 3.45
N GLY A 96 18.09 -17.31 3.47
CA GLY A 96 17.02 -16.85 4.37
C GLY A 96 15.68 -17.55 4.08
N ALA A 97 15.42 -17.91 2.82
CA ALA A 97 14.27 -18.71 2.43
C ALA A 97 14.30 -20.13 3.03
N GLN A 98 15.47 -20.78 3.05
CA GLN A 98 15.65 -22.09 3.69
C GLN A 98 15.54 -22.00 5.22
N GLU A 99 16.23 -21.03 5.83
CA GLU A 99 16.13 -20.75 7.27
C GLU A 99 14.67 -20.51 7.69
N PHE A 100 13.87 -19.86 6.84
CA PHE A 100 12.44 -19.65 7.06
C PHE A 100 11.63 -20.96 7.10
N ILE A 101 11.93 -21.93 6.24
CA ILE A 101 11.33 -23.27 6.30
C ILE A 101 11.77 -24.00 7.58
N GLU A 102 13.06 -23.91 7.94
CA GLU A 102 13.62 -24.57 9.11
C GLU A 102 13.00 -24.08 10.42
N MET A 103 12.77 -22.77 10.57
CA MET A 103 12.03 -22.21 11.70
C MET A 103 10.63 -22.82 11.85
N HIS A 104 9.98 -23.15 10.73
CA HIS A 104 8.65 -23.74 10.69
C HIS A 104 8.64 -25.27 10.76
N LYS A 105 9.79 -25.93 10.88
CA LYS A 105 9.89 -27.39 10.88
C LYS A 105 8.91 -28.09 11.85
N PRO A 106 8.76 -27.66 13.12
CA PRO A 106 7.82 -28.32 14.04
C PRO A 106 6.36 -28.30 13.55
N ILE A 107 5.95 -27.21 12.90
CA ILE A 107 4.60 -27.03 12.34
C ILE A 107 4.46 -27.86 11.07
N LEU A 108 5.46 -27.81 10.18
CA LEU A 108 5.47 -28.59 8.94
C LEU A 108 5.39 -30.09 9.21
N GLU A 109 6.08 -30.62 10.23
CA GLU A 109 5.99 -32.04 10.58
C GLU A 109 4.56 -32.46 10.97
N ASN A 110 3.78 -31.57 11.62
CA ASN A 110 2.37 -31.82 11.90
C ASN A 110 1.54 -31.87 10.60
N TYR A 111 1.74 -30.90 9.71
CA TYR A 111 1.02 -30.84 8.43
C TYR A 111 1.39 -31.99 7.48
N LEU A 112 2.65 -32.39 7.43
CA LEU A 112 3.13 -33.53 6.67
C LEU A 112 2.53 -34.84 7.19
N SER A 113 2.47 -35.02 8.51
CA SER A 113 1.81 -36.18 9.13
C SER A 113 0.33 -36.28 8.74
N LEU A 114 -0.40 -35.16 8.82
CA LEU A 114 -1.79 -35.07 8.39
C LEU A 114 -1.94 -35.37 6.88
N ALA A 115 -1.04 -34.82 6.06
CA ALA A 115 -1.04 -35.04 4.62
C ALA A 115 -0.82 -36.51 4.24
N ILE A 116 0.13 -37.18 4.90
CA ILE A 116 0.40 -38.61 4.70
C ILE A 116 -0.81 -39.44 5.13
N TYR A 117 -1.43 -39.11 6.27
CA TYR A 117 -2.65 -39.79 6.72
C TYR A 117 -3.79 -39.66 5.71
N GLN A 118 -4.01 -38.46 5.17
CA GLN A 118 -5.03 -38.24 4.15
C GLN A 118 -4.76 -39.00 2.85
N ASN A 119 -3.49 -39.08 2.42
CA ASN A 119 -3.14 -39.73 1.17
C ASN A 119 -3.14 -41.27 1.27
N THR A 120 -2.77 -41.81 2.44
CA THR A 120 -2.52 -43.26 2.61
C THR A 120 -3.52 -43.98 3.52
N GLY A 121 -4.32 -43.23 4.29
CA GLY A 121 -5.17 -43.74 5.36
C GLY A 121 -4.41 -44.20 6.61
N LYS A 122 -3.08 -44.07 6.65
CA LYS A 122 -2.23 -44.53 7.76
C LYS A 122 -1.77 -43.36 8.63
N LYS A 123 -2.10 -43.39 9.92
CA LYS A 123 -1.63 -42.39 10.88
C LYS A 123 -0.14 -42.62 11.14
N VAL A 124 0.66 -41.59 10.94
CA VAL A 124 2.10 -41.59 11.20
C VAL A 124 2.43 -40.61 12.34
N LYS A 125 3.56 -40.82 13.00
CA LYS A 125 4.08 -39.86 13.99
C LYS A 125 4.85 -38.77 13.27
N LYS A 126 4.90 -37.57 13.85
CA LYS A 126 5.69 -36.45 13.32
C LYS A 126 7.19 -36.77 13.18
N THR A 127 7.72 -37.66 14.02
CA THR A 127 9.11 -38.15 13.99
C THR A 127 9.30 -39.42 13.14
N SER A 128 8.31 -39.79 12.33
CA SER A 128 8.37 -41.00 11.50
C SER A 128 9.34 -40.81 10.34
N LYS A 129 9.81 -41.93 9.78
CA LYS A 129 10.71 -41.91 8.63
C LYS A 129 10.03 -41.23 7.43
N GLU A 130 8.75 -41.52 7.23
CA GLU A 130 7.94 -40.99 6.15
C GLU A 130 7.76 -39.46 6.24
N VAL A 131 7.61 -38.91 7.45
CA VAL A 131 7.54 -37.46 7.64
C VAL A 131 8.90 -36.80 7.40
N ASN A 132 9.99 -37.41 7.87
CA ASN A 132 11.34 -36.91 7.61
C ASN A 132 11.68 -36.90 6.11
N GLU A 133 11.39 -38.00 5.40
CA GLU A 133 11.56 -38.07 3.94
C GLU A 133 10.73 -37.02 3.21
N ALA A 134 9.47 -36.80 3.63
CA ALA A 134 8.61 -35.78 3.03
C ALA A 134 9.06 -34.33 3.34
N TYR A 135 9.73 -34.11 4.48
CA TYR A 135 10.36 -32.83 4.80
C TYR A 135 11.61 -32.59 3.94
N ASP A 136 12.47 -33.60 3.81
CA ASP A 136 13.68 -33.51 2.97
C ASP A 136 13.32 -33.28 1.49
N ASP A 137 12.22 -33.86 1.02
CA ASP A 137 11.65 -33.63 -0.32
C ASP A 137 11.34 -32.16 -0.63
N ILE A 138 11.14 -31.31 0.38
CA ILE A 138 10.92 -29.87 0.18
C ILE A 138 12.12 -29.22 -0.51
N PHE A 139 13.34 -29.65 -0.18
CA PHE A 139 14.59 -29.05 -0.66
C PHE A 139 15.11 -29.70 -1.94
N HIS A 140 14.47 -30.76 -2.44
CA HIS A 140 14.84 -31.43 -3.68
C HIS A 140 14.41 -30.66 -4.95
N ASP A 141 13.38 -29.82 -4.86
CA ASP A 141 12.86 -29.00 -5.96
C ASP A 141 12.62 -27.57 -5.49
N VAL A 142 13.39 -26.61 -6.02
CA VAL A 142 13.30 -25.18 -5.67
C VAL A 142 11.90 -24.59 -5.92
N PHE A 143 11.17 -25.07 -6.93
CA PHE A 143 9.81 -24.58 -7.17
C PHE A 143 8.83 -25.15 -6.17
N PHE A 144 9.07 -26.34 -5.63
CA PHE A 144 8.30 -26.88 -4.52
C PHE A 144 8.66 -26.18 -3.20
N GLU A 145 9.94 -25.87 -2.98
CA GLU A 145 10.41 -25.03 -1.88
C GLU A 145 9.68 -23.67 -1.86
N ILE A 146 9.67 -22.95 -2.99
CA ILE A 146 8.92 -21.68 -3.15
C ILE A 146 7.43 -21.85 -2.83
N GLN A 147 6.83 -22.99 -3.22
CA GLN A 147 5.43 -23.26 -2.90
C GLN A 147 5.19 -23.45 -1.40
N VAL A 148 6.09 -24.14 -0.70
CA VAL A 148 6.03 -24.30 0.76
C VAL A 148 6.20 -22.94 1.43
N ILE A 149 7.18 -22.14 1.02
CA ILE A 149 7.41 -20.78 1.55
C ILE A 149 6.16 -19.92 1.35
N GLY A 150 5.53 -19.92 0.17
CA GLY A 150 4.31 -19.15 -0.06
C GLY A 150 3.16 -19.56 0.85
N ARG A 151 3.05 -20.84 1.21
CA ARG A 151 2.04 -21.33 2.16
C ARG A 151 2.36 -20.95 3.60
N LEU A 152 3.64 -20.92 3.96
CA LEU A 152 4.09 -20.45 5.26
C LEU A 152 3.92 -18.92 5.40
N LEU A 153 4.20 -18.14 4.37
CA LEU A 153 3.88 -16.70 4.35
C LEU A 153 2.37 -16.46 4.55
N GLN A 154 1.53 -17.28 3.90
CA GLN A 154 0.09 -17.23 4.14
C GLN A 154 -0.28 -17.72 5.55
N HIS A 155 0.44 -18.72 6.08
CA HIS A 155 0.22 -19.27 7.42
C HIS A 155 0.43 -18.20 8.49
N ASP A 156 1.54 -17.48 8.41
CA ASP A 156 1.89 -16.44 9.40
C ASP A 156 0.93 -15.24 9.35
N GLU A 157 0.30 -15.03 8.19
CA GLU A 157 -0.68 -13.97 7.99
C GLU A 157 -2.11 -14.42 8.36
N THR A 158 -2.52 -15.63 8.01
CA THR A 158 -3.93 -16.05 8.10
C THR A 158 -4.17 -17.22 9.06
N GLY A 159 -3.16 -17.59 9.84
CA GLY A 159 -3.18 -18.78 10.68
C GLY A 159 -3.21 -20.07 9.85
N PRO A 160 -3.78 -21.16 10.37
CA PRO A 160 -3.71 -22.47 9.74
C PRO A 160 -4.57 -22.61 8.45
N LEU A 161 -5.19 -21.53 7.97
CA LEU A 161 -5.99 -21.53 6.74
C LEU A 161 -5.21 -22.05 5.53
N SER A 162 -3.92 -21.73 5.43
CA SER A 162 -3.04 -22.22 4.36
C SER A 162 -2.89 -23.75 4.36
N ALA A 163 -3.05 -24.38 5.52
CA ALA A 163 -2.91 -25.82 5.75
C ALA A 163 -4.23 -26.60 5.71
N SER A 164 -5.35 -25.94 5.43
CA SER A 164 -6.68 -26.58 5.25
C SER A 164 -6.69 -27.73 4.24
N LEU A 165 -5.71 -27.80 3.34
CA LEU A 165 -5.46 -28.93 2.44
C LEU A 165 -4.04 -29.46 2.68
N PRO A 166 -3.82 -30.34 3.67
CA PRO A 166 -2.49 -30.83 4.05
C PRO A 166 -1.68 -31.42 2.89
N GLY A 167 -2.35 -32.08 1.92
CA GLY A 167 -1.72 -32.60 0.71
C GLY A 167 -0.91 -31.57 -0.10
N LYS A 168 -1.12 -30.26 0.13
CA LYS A 168 -0.30 -29.18 -0.41
C LYS A 168 1.16 -29.26 0.04
N PHE A 169 1.48 -29.84 1.19
CA PHE A 169 2.86 -29.97 1.68
C PHE A 169 3.59 -31.23 1.19
N LEU A 170 2.97 -32.08 0.36
CA LEU A 170 3.62 -33.28 -0.18
C LEU A 170 4.12 -33.06 -1.60
N TYR A 171 5.41 -33.30 -1.85
CA TYR A 171 6.03 -33.12 -3.16
C TYR A 171 5.30 -33.87 -4.28
N GLN A 172 5.02 -35.16 -4.08
CA GLN A 172 4.32 -36.02 -5.06
C GLN A 172 2.95 -35.49 -5.50
N ASN A 173 2.23 -34.81 -4.61
CA ASN A 173 0.93 -34.20 -4.91
C ASN A 173 1.07 -32.91 -5.73
N ASN A 174 2.21 -32.22 -5.63
CA ASN A 174 2.44 -30.93 -6.27
C ASN A 174 3.13 -31.03 -7.63
N GLN A 175 3.87 -32.11 -7.91
CA GLN A 175 4.54 -32.34 -9.19
C GLN A 175 3.61 -32.13 -10.40
N ASN A 176 2.35 -32.56 -10.29
CA ASN A 176 1.37 -32.50 -11.37
C ASN A 176 0.41 -31.29 -11.28
N SER A 177 0.68 -30.34 -10.37
CA SER A 177 -0.20 -29.18 -10.16
C SER A 177 -0.05 -28.11 -11.24
N GLY A 178 1.07 -28.05 -11.96
CA GLY A 178 1.41 -26.97 -12.87
C GLY A 178 1.84 -25.66 -12.18
N ILE A 179 1.93 -25.63 -10.84
CA ILE A 179 2.38 -24.45 -10.09
C ILE A 179 3.86 -24.18 -10.34
N SER A 180 4.70 -25.22 -10.43
CA SER A 180 6.13 -25.04 -10.73
C SER A 180 6.36 -24.37 -12.09
N ALA A 181 5.62 -24.79 -13.13
CA ALA A 181 5.66 -24.15 -14.45
C ALA A 181 5.18 -22.69 -14.42
N TYR A 182 4.14 -22.40 -13.64
CA TYR A 182 3.69 -21.03 -13.41
C TYR A 182 4.76 -20.16 -12.75
N LEU A 183 5.39 -20.66 -11.66
CA LEU A 183 6.44 -19.94 -10.93
C LEU A 183 7.65 -19.66 -11.82
N TYR A 184 8.05 -20.64 -12.63
CA TYR A 184 9.13 -20.48 -13.60
C TYR A 184 8.89 -19.32 -14.56
N GLU A 185 7.75 -19.34 -15.26
CA GLU A 185 7.42 -18.29 -16.23
C GLU A 185 7.19 -16.93 -15.55
N TYR A 186 6.68 -16.94 -14.32
CA TYR A 186 6.51 -15.73 -13.52
C TYR A 186 7.85 -15.10 -13.16
N ILE A 187 8.79 -15.88 -12.62
CA ILE A 187 10.13 -15.43 -12.24
C ILE A 187 10.86 -14.84 -13.45
N LYS A 188 10.87 -15.58 -14.57
CA LYS A 188 11.48 -15.14 -15.82
C LYS A 188 10.91 -13.79 -16.27
N PHE A 189 9.59 -13.66 -16.23
CA PHE A 189 8.90 -12.43 -16.61
C PHE A 189 9.22 -11.26 -15.68
N VAL A 190 9.27 -11.48 -14.36
CA VAL A 190 9.59 -10.39 -13.41
C VAL A 190 11.03 -9.91 -13.58
N ILE A 191 12.00 -10.82 -13.77
CA ILE A 191 13.39 -10.47 -14.05
C ILE A 191 13.49 -9.61 -15.32
N GLU A 192 12.74 -9.95 -16.37
CA GLU A 192 12.68 -9.15 -17.59
C GLU A 192 12.09 -7.75 -17.32
N VAL A 193 10.99 -7.68 -16.55
CA VAL A 193 10.36 -6.40 -16.20
C VAL A 193 11.33 -5.49 -15.42
N VAL A 194 11.98 -5.98 -14.37
CA VAL A 194 12.87 -5.11 -13.56
C VAL A 194 14.10 -4.66 -14.36
N ASN A 195 14.58 -5.48 -15.30
CA ASN A 195 15.70 -5.10 -16.17
C ASN A 195 15.33 -4.07 -17.24
N GLU A 196 14.10 -4.09 -17.74
CA GLU A 196 13.65 -3.16 -18.79
C GLU A 196 13.03 -1.87 -18.25
N PHE A 197 12.48 -1.90 -17.03
CA PHE A 197 11.72 -0.79 -16.47
C PHE A 197 12.31 -0.36 -15.12
N PRO A 198 12.29 0.96 -14.81
CA PRO A 198 12.74 1.46 -13.52
C PRO A 198 11.66 1.15 -12.46
N VAL A 199 11.51 -0.11 -12.09
CA VAL A 199 10.46 -0.57 -11.17
C VAL A 199 11.00 -1.57 -10.16
N ALA A 200 10.38 -1.61 -8.98
CA ALA A 200 10.64 -2.59 -7.94
C ALA A 200 9.39 -3.45 -7.71
N ILE A 201 9.58 -4.76 -7.48
CA ILE A 201 8.51 -5.77 -7.46
C ILE A 201 8.65 -6.70 -6.25
N ASP A 202 7.60 -6.84 -5.43
CA ASP A 202 7.58 -7.74 -4.26
C ASP A 202 6.78 -9.04 -4.50
N GLY A 203 6.28 -9.23 -5.71
CA GLY A 203 5.24 -10.19 -6.02
C GLY A 203 4.13 -9.47 -6.77
N ARG A 204 3.05 -9.12 -6.05
CA ARG A 204 1.91 -8.44 -6.68
C ARG A 204 2.13 -6.95 -6.90
N ASN A 205 2.84 -6.29 -5.99
CA ASN A 205 2.97 -4.84 -6.02
C ASN A 205 4.14 -4.45 -6.92
N VAL A 206 3.90 -3.47 -7.79
CA VAL A 206 4.92 -2.90 -8.66
C VAL A 206 5.01 -1.41 -8.39
N GLN A 207 6.21 -0.97 -8.06
CA GLN A 207 6.54 0.40 -7.67
C GLN A 207 7.39 1.03 -8.75
N LEU A 208 7.23 2.33 -9.00
CA LEU A 208 8.16 3.06 -9.85
C LEU A 208 9.39 3.50 -9.06
N ILE A 209 10.58 3.24 -9.59
CA ILE A 209 11.85 3.77 -9.10
C ILE A 209 12.04 5.13 -9.79
N GLU A 210 11.75 6.22 -9.07
CA GLU A 210 11.94 7.56 -9.64
C GLU A 210 13.45 7.86 -9.80
N THR A 211 13.91 7.98 -11.04
CA THR A 211 15.32 8.24 -11.41
C THR A 211 15.74 9.71 -11.23
N SER A 212 14.84 10.58 -10.78
CA SER A 212 15.19 11.91 -10.30
C SER A 212 15.49 11.84 -8.81
N VAL A 213 16.73 12.18 -8.44
CA VAL A 213 17.06 12.71 -7.13
C VAL A 213 15.94 13.69 -6.76
N GLU A 214 15.05 13.29 -5.84
CA GLU A 214 14.16 14.13 -5.00
C GLU A 214 12.76 13.60 -4.68
N HIS A 215 12.33 12.45 -5.19
CA HIS A 215 11.13 11.73 -4.73
C HIS A 215 11.52 10.30 -4.44
N GLN A 216 12.10 10.09 -3.25
CA GLN A 216 12.23 8.75 -2.70
C GLN A 216 10.81 8.22 -2.49
N PRO A 217 10.42 7.09 -3.10
CA PRO A 217 9.47 6.24 -2.41
C PRO A 217 10.28 5.66 -1.24
N LEU A 218 10.21 6.33 -0.08
CA LEU A 218 10.70 5.74 1.17
C LEU A 218 9.78 4.54 1.43
N MET A 219 10.22 3.37 0.92
CA MET A 219 9.72 2.07 1.33
C MET A 219 10.03 1.94 2.81
N ILE A 220 8.99 1.79 3.60
CA ILE A 220 9.11 1.56 5.03
C ILE A 220 8.51 0.21 5.27
N GLY A 221 9.41 -0.69 5.63
CA GLY A 221 9.34 -2.11 5.31
C GLY A 221 10.45 -2.43 4.31
N ASN A 222 11.68 -2.57 4.83
CA ASN A 222 12.85 -3.16 4.18
C ASN A 222 12.93 -3.01 2.66
N ASN A 223 13.77 -2.07 2.18
CA ASN A 223 14.26 -2.05 0.79
C ASN A 223 14.79 -3.43 0.33
N ASP A 224 15.17 -4.28 1.28
CA ASP A 224 15.56 -5.67 1.07
C ASP A 224 14.42 -6.55 0.51
N SER A 225 13.14 -6.17 0.58
CA SER A 225 12.04 -7.09 0.25
C SER A 225 11.51 -7.02 -1.20
N MET A 226 12.04 -6.13 -2.05
CA MET A 226 11.58 -5.94 -3.42
C MET A 226 12.71 -6.20 -4.43
N LEU A 227 12.39 -6.90 -5.52
CA LEU A 227 13.29 -7.12 -6.64
C LEU A 227 13.30 -5.90 -7.56
N ASP A 228 14.49 -5.39 -7.86
CA ASP A 228 14.74 -4.34 -8.84
C ASP A 228 15.97 -4.66 -9.71
N ASN A 229 16.37 -3.72 -10.57
CA ASN A 229 17.56 -3.86 -11.42
C ASN A 229 18.90 -3.70 -10.69
N PHE A 230 18.91 -3.32 -9.41
CA PHE A 230 20.11 -3.18 -8.59
C PHE A 230 20.33 -4.34 -7.62
N SER A 231 19.33 -5.21 -7.48
CA SER A 231 19.33 -6.39 -6.62
C SER A 231 20.39 -7.41 -7.03
N ASP A 232 21.14 -7.96 -6.05
CA ASP A 232 22.06 -9.07 -6.30
C ASP A 232 21.32 -10.41 -6.24
N ILE A 233 21.05 -10.96 -7.42
CA ILE A 233 20.26 -12.19 -7.59
C ILE A 233 21.07 -13.38 -8.12
N LYS A 234 22.41 -13.26 -8.17
CA LYS A 234 23.27 -14.29 -8.78
C LYS A 234 23.10 -15.66 -8.12
N ASP A 235 23.12 -15.69 -6.79
CA ASP A 235 22.98 -16.92 -6.02
C ASP A 235 21.59 -17.54 -6.21
N GLY A 236 20.53 -16.72 -6.18
CA GLY A 236 19.15 -17.17 -6.42
C GLY A 236 18.96 -17.74 -7.82
N ILE A 237 19.48 -17.07 -8.86
CA ILE A 237 19.44 -17.58 -10.24
C ILE A 237 20.25 -18.87 -10.37
N HIS A 238 21.43 -18.95 -9.76
CA HIS A 238 22.27 -20.16 -9.83
C HIS A 238 21.54 -21.37 -9.24
N GLN A 239 20.84 -21.22 -8.11
CA GLN A 239 20.03 -22.28 -7.53
C GLN A 239 18.87 -22.71 -8.44
N LEU A 240 18.17 -21.74 -9.06
CA LEU A 240 17.12 -22.03 -10.03
C LEU A 240 17.65 -22.83 -11.23
N VAL A 241 18.79 -22.42 -11.81
CA VAL A 241 19.38 -23.11 -12.99
C VAL A 241 19.92 -24.50 -12.63
N ALA A 242 20.51 -24.66 -11.44
CA ALA A 242 20.97 -25.96 -10.96
C ALA A 242 19.79 -26.95 -10.82
N SER A 243 18.62 -26.47 -10.39
CA SER A 243 17.41 -27.28 -10.28
C SER A 243 16.86 -27.75 -11.64
N GLU A 244 16.97 -26.91 -12.69
CA GLU A 244 16.58 -27.32 -14.05
C GLU A 244 17.46 -28.48 -14.56
N GLN A 245 18.75 -28.45 -14.24
CA GLN A 245 19.71 -29.46 -14.67
C GLN A 245 19.49 -30.80 -13.95
N THR A 246 19.17 -30.80 -12.66
CA THR A 246 18.84 -32.03 -11.92
C THR A 246 17.50 -32.63 -12.37
N GLN A 247 16.51 -31.82 -12.72
CA GLN A 247 15.22 -32.27 -13.24
C GLN A 247 15.31 -33.00 -14.59
N THR A 248 16.36 -32.77 -15.40
CA THR A 248 16.58 -33.53 -16.64
C THR A 248 17.07 -34.97 -16.42
N SER A 249 17.49 -35.33 -15.20
CA SER A 249 18.04 -36.67 -14.88
C SER A 249 16.99 -37.67 -14.35
N HIS A 250 15.79 -37.21 -14.03
CA HIS A 250 14.63 -38.06 -13.71
C HIS A 250 13.56 -37.80 -14.76
N GLN A 251 13.11 -38.85 -15.45
CA GLN A 251 12.12 -38.75 -16.53
C GLN A 251 10.79 -38.13 -16.04
N VAL A 252 10.70 -36.80 -16.04
CA VAL A 252 9.46 -36.05 -15.94
C VAL A 252 9.07 -35.65 -17.37
N PRO A 253 7.85 -35.93 -17.84
CA PRO A 253 7.46 -35.55 -19.18
C PRO A 253 7.57 -34.04 -19.35
N THR A 254 8.25 -33.66 -20.41
CA THR A 254 8.38 -32.33 -20.99
C THR A 254 7.01 -31.69 -21.21
N ASN A 255 6.53 -30.94 -20.22
CA ASN A 255 5.68 -29.78 -20.46
C ASN A 255 5.82 -28.77 -19.32
N LEU A 256 6.93 -28.01 -19.35
CA LEU A 256 7.22 -26.89 -18.45
C LEU A 256 6.39 -25.62 -18.77
N GLN A 257 5.40 -25.71 -19.65
CA GLN A 257 4.57 -24.57 -20.05
C GLN A 257 3.32 -24.44 -19.16
N PRO A 258 3.04 -23.26 -18.59
CA PRO A 258 1.77 -22.98 -17.93
C PRO A 258 0.58 -23.36 -18.82
N ILE A 259 -0.35 -24.08 -18.23
CA ILE A 259 -1.42 -24.74 -18.97
C ILE A 259 -2.53 -23.73 -19.33
N LEU A 260 -2.87 -23.63 -20.62
CA LEU A 260 -4.01 -22.82 -21.10
C LEU A 260 -5.31 -23.66 -21.17
N ARG A 261 -6.45 -23.05 -20.82
CA ARG A 261 -7.75 -23.70 -20.59
C ARG A 261 -8.32 -24.53 -21.76
N SER A 262 -7.91 -24.34 -23.01
CA SER A 262 -8.62 -24.88 -24.20
C SER A 262 -8.35 -26.36 -24.51
N GLU A 263 -7.14 -26.89 -24.32
CA GLU A 263 -6.81 -28.31 -24.60
C GLU A 263 -6.63 -29.13 -23.31
N TYR A 264 -5.95 -28.57 -22.32
CA TYR A 264 -5.64 -29.26 -21.07
C TYR A 264 -6.66 -29.04 -19.95
N GLY A 265 -7.61 -28.12 -20.12
CA GLY A 265 -8.76 -28.01 -19.21
C GLY A 265 -9.53 -29.34 -19.09
N GLN A 266 -9.52 -30.16 -20.15
CA GLN A 266 -10.03 -31.53 -20.12
C GLN A 266 -9.12 -32.48 -19.34
N ALA A 267 -7.80 -32.45 -19.54
CA ALA A 267 -6.84 -33.29 -18.82
C ALA A 267 -6.83 -33.00 -17.30
N LEU A 268 -6.83 -31.73 -16.91
CA LEU A 268 -6.97 -31.31 -15.51
C LEU A 268 -8.36 -31.65 -14.95
N SER A 269 -9.43 -31.53 -15.74
CA SER A 269 -10.75 -32.00 -15.33
C SER A 269 -10.79 -33.51 -15.13
N GLN A 270 -10.03 -34.31 -15.89
CA GLN A 270 -9.91 -35.75 -15.69
C GLN A 270 -9.10 -36.08 -14.42
N LEU A 271 -7.99 -35.39 -14.18
CA LEU A 271 -7.22 -35.49 -12.92
C LEU A 271 -8.08 -35.14 -11.68
N ARG A 272 -8.90 -34.08 -11.79
CA ARG A 272 -9.83 -33.67 -10.72
C ARG A 272 -10.95 -34.67 -10.44
N LYS A 273 -11.35 -35.50 -11.40
CA LYS A 273 -12.40 -36.53 -11.17
C LYS A 273 -12.01 -37.54 -10.09
N ASN A 274 -10.70 -37.78 -9.91
CA ASN A 274 -10.17 -38.71 -8.94
C ASN A 274 -9.52 -38.02 -7.72
N TYR A 275 -9.47 -36.67 -7.71
CA TYR A 275 -8.93 -35.92 -6.59
C TYR A 275 -9.97 -35.86 -5.47
N VAL A 276 -9.67 -36.49 -4.34
CA VAL A 276 -10.48 -36.36 -3.13
C VAL A 276 -9.94 -35.17 -2.33
N ALA A 277 -10.71 -34.07 -2.30
CA ALA A 277 -10.39 -32.91 -1.49
C ALA A 277 -10.63 -33.25 -0.01
N HIS A 278 -9.59 -33.72 0.68
CA HIS A 278 -9.61 -33.88 2.13
C HIS A 278 -9.32 -32.54 2.81
N SER A 279 -10.26 -31.59 2.68
CA SER A 279 -10.18 -30.35 3.42
C SER A 279 -10.35 -30.64 4.91
N VAL A 280 -9.41 -30.18 5.72
CA VAL A 280 -9.57 -30.11 7.17
C VAL A 280 -10.20 -28.75 7.50
N ASN A 281 -11.12 -28.70 8.46
CA ASN A 281 -11.65 -27.45 8.94
C ASN A 281 -10.52 -26.64 9.61
N PRO A 282 -10.28 -25.36 9.26
CA PRO A 282 -9.25 -24.54 9.90
C PRO A 282 -9.26 -24.57 11.43
N SER A 283 -10.43 -24.67 12.07
CA SER A 283 -10.53 -24.74 13.53
C SER A 283 -9.88 -26.00 14.12
N GLU A 284 -9.83 -27.11 13.38
CA GLU A 284 -9.15 -28.34 13.81
C GLU A 284 -7.63 -28.23 13.69
N LEU A 285 -7.14 -27.29 12.87
CA LEU A 285 -5.72 -27.05 12.64
C LEU A 285 -5.14 -25.99 13.57
N GLU A 286 -5.99 -25.20 14.23
CA GLU A 286 -5.60 -24.11 15.12
C GLU A 286 -4.73 -24.58 16.30
N GLN A 287 -4.97 -25.80 16.78
CA GLN A 287 -4.13 -26.45 17.79
C GLN A 287 -2.67 -26.71 17.35
N TYR A 288 -2.40 -26.65 16.04
CA TYR A 288 -1.06 -26.84 15.46
C TYR A 288 -0.41 -25.52 15.05
N PHE A 289 -1.12 -24.40 15.15
CA PHE A 289 -0.54 -23.09 14.89
C PHE A 289 0.40 -22.72 16.03
N GLU A 290 1.61 -22.33 15.68
CA GLU A 290 2.60 -21.77 16.59
C GLU A 290 3.24 -20.58 15.90
N ASN A 291 3.36 -19.44 16.59
CA ASN A 291 4.12 -18.33 16.06
C ASN A 291 5.60 -18.60 16.30
N VAL A 292 6.31 -19.00 15.24
CA VAL A 292 7.77 -19.26 15.27
C VAL A 292 8.60 -18.01 14.93
N LEU A 293 7.95 -16.91 14.56
CA LEU A 293 8.63 -15.66 14.25
C LEU A 293 9.00 -14.92 15.54
N PRO A 294 10.11 -14.15 15.54
CA PRO A 294 10.46 -13.31 16.67
C PRO A 294 9.30 -12.39 17.04
N THR A 295 8.91 -12.43 18.31
CA THR A 295 7.89 -11.53 18.88
C THR A 295 8.48 -10.18 19.26
N GLU A 296 9.80 -10.09 19.41
CA GLU A 296 10.53 -8.85 19.67
C GLU A 296 10.85 -8.10 18.37
N ASN A 297 10.69 -6.78 18.39
CA ASN A 297 11.12 -5.91 17.29
C ASN A 297 11.78 -4.61 17.81
N THR A 298 12.56 -3.97 16.94
CA THR A 298 13.35 -2.76 17.25
C THR A 298 12.75 -1.49 16.64
N ASN A 299 11.46 -1.51 16.26
CA ASN A 299 10.79 -0.33 15.71
C ASN A 299 10.84 0.81 16.73
N LEU A 300 11.24 2.01 16.32
CA LEU A 300 11.37 3.15 17.24
C LEU A 300 10.01 3.74 17.62
N VAL A 301 9.10 3.81 16.64
CA VAL A 301 7.69 4.15 16.85
C VAL A 301 6.86 3.00 16.26
N ASN A 302 6.58 2.00 17.09
CA ASN A 302 5.91 0.78 16.68
C ASN A 302 4.39 0.97 16.63
N VAL A 303 3.74 0.60 15.53
CA VAL A 303 2.29 0.68 15.37
C VAL A 303 1.67 -0.71 15.29
N VAL A 304 0.69 -1.00 16.16
CA VAL A 304 -0.04 -2.28 16.21
C VAL A 304 -1.53 -2.02 16.46
N SER A 305 -2.40 -2.89 15.94
CA SER A 305 -3.86 -2.82 16.05
C SER A 305 -4.47 -4.19 15.73
N ASP A 306 -5.74 -4.41 16.11
CA ASP A 306 -6.52 -5.65 15.87
C ASP A 306 -5.74 -6.92 16.26
N ILE A 307 -5.16 -6.94 17.46
CA ILE A 307 -4.42 -8.09 18.00
C ILE A 307 -5.37 -9.17 18.48
N HIS A 308 -6.51 -8.78 19.08
CA HIS A 308 -7.52 -9.69 19.63
C HIS A 308 -6.93 -10.78 20.54
N THR A 309 -6.02 -10.41 21.45
CA THR A 309 -5.42 -11.43 22.33
C THR A 309 -6.45 -12.07 23.26
N GLN A 310 -6.37 -13.39 23.40
CA GLN A 310 -7.24 -14.20 24.26
C GLN A 310 -6.53 -14.70 25.52
N THR A 311 -5.21 -14.56 25.61
CA THR A 311 -4.37 -15.20 26.63
C THR A 311 -3.91 -14.23 27.73
N GLY A 312 -4.49 -13.02 27.77
CA GLY A 312 -4.16 -11.99 28.77
C GLY A 312 -2.82 -11.27 28.57
N GLY A 313 -2.00 -11.68 27.60
CA GLY A 313 -0.73 -11.02 27.25
C GLY A 313 -0.71 -10.55 25.80
N ILE A 314 0.10 -9.53 25.50
CA ILE A 314 0.31 -9.04 24.13
C ILE A 314 1.33 -9.96 23.42
N PRO A 315 1.12 -10.33 22.14
CA PRO A 315 1.97 -11.30 21.42
C PRO A 315 3.24 -10.68 20.81
N PHE A 316 3.67 -9.50 21.27
CA PHE A 316 4.89 -8.84 20.82
C PHE A 316 5.60 -8.14 21.98
N ASN A 317 6.90 -7.91 21.80
CA ASN A 317 7.73 -7.12 22.71
C ASN A 317 8.42 -5.98 21.94
N ASN A 318 8.31 -4.77 22.44
CA ASN A 318 9.03 -3.61 21.93
C ASN A 318 9.29 -2.64 23.07
N SER A 319 10.58 -2.33 23.31
CA SER A 319 11.02 -1.47 24.41
C SER A 319 10.94 0.04 24.13
N HIS A 320 10.62 0.41 22.89
CA HIS A 320 10.50 1.79 22.43
C HIS A 320 9.04 2.29 22.55
N PHE A 321 8.66 3.25 21.71
CA PHE A 321 7.35 3.89 21.77
C PHE A 321 6.35 3.10 20.93
N ASN A 322 5.23 2.71 21.54
CA ASN A 322 4.20 1.91 20.90
C ASN A 322 2.91 2.72 20.70
N ILE A 323 2.25 2.52 19.56
CA ILE A 323 0.93 3.03 19.23
C ILE A 323 0.01 1.81 19.10
N LEU A 324 -0.87 1.64 20.08
CA LEU A 324 -1.91 0.62 20.08
C LEU A 324 -3.21 1.23 19.57
N ALA A 325 -3.56 0.98 18.31
CA ALA A 325 -4.72 1.60 17.65
C ALA A 325 -6.01 0.75 17.77
N GLY A 326 -6.31 0.29 18.99
CA GLY A 326 -7.55 -0.40 19.35
C GLY A 326 -7.65 -1.86 18.90
N ASP A 327 -8.64 -2.55 19.49
CA ASP A 327 -8.92 -3.98 19.36
C ASP A 327 -7.68 -4.82 19.69
N ILE A 328 -7.03 -4.46 20.81
CA ILE A 328 -5.83 -5.16 21.30
C ILE A 328 -6.22 -6.46 21.96
N SER A 329 -7.38 -6.49 22.62
CA SER A 329 -7.75 -7.62 23.46
C SER A 329 -9.23 -7.99 23.39
N ASP A 330 -9.45 -9.30 23.31
CA ASP A 330 -10.75 -9.96 23.51
C ASP A 330 -10.82 -10.61 24.91
N SER A 331 -9.83 -10.29 25.75
CA SER A 331 -9.66 -10.80 27.12
C SER A 331 -9.08 -9.70 28.02
N VAL A 332 -9.05 -9.90 29.34
CA VAL A 332 -8.49 -8.93 30.31
C VAL A 332 -6.95 -8.78 30.23
N ALA A 333 -6.42 -8.40 29.06
CA ALA A 333 -5.00 -8.28 28.82
C ALA A 333 -4.40 -7.07 29.53
N SER A 334 -3.16 -7.25 30.00
CA SER A 334 -2.42 -6.22 30.72
C SER A 334 -0.94 -6.31 30.44
N ASP A 335 -0.27 -5.16 30.41
CA ASP A 335 1.17 -5.07 30.27
C ASP A 335 1.67 -3.76 30.90
N ALA A 336 2.42 -3.88 31.99
CA ALA A 336 2.99 -2.72 32.70
C ALA A 336 4.27 -2.18 32.06
N GLY A 337 4.94 -2.97 31.22
CA GLY A 337 6.23 -2.65 30.60
C GLY A 337 6.12 -1.88 29.30
N ILE A 338 5.03 -2.06 28.55
CA ILE A 338 4.81 -1.39 27.26
C ILE A 338 4.53 0.11 27.45
N LYS A 339 5.17 0.95 26.62
CA LYS A 339 5.10 2.41 26.72
C LYS A 339 4.65 3.03 25.42
N GLY A 340 3.91 4.14 25.52
CA GLY A 340 3.45 4.90 24.36
C GLY A 340 2.00 5.34 24.48
N ILE A 341 1.22 5.24 23.41
CA ILE A 341 -0.19 5.67 23.36
C ILE A 341 -1.13 4.53 22.99
N TYR A 342 -2.33 4.57 23.57
CA TYR A 342 -3.40 3.61 23.34
C TYR A 342 -4.64 4.36 22.86
N VAL A 343 -5.29 3.89 21.80
CA VAL A 343 -6.60 4.40 21.34
C VAL A 343 -7.62 3.27 21.45
N LEU A 344 -8.82 3.60 21.92
CA LEU A 344 -9.89 2.63 22.13
C LEU A 344 -10.44 2.10 20.79
N GLY A 345 -10.57 0.78 20.69
CA GLY A 345 -11.34 0.07 19.68
C GLY A 345 -12.71 -0.34 20.19
N ASN A 346 -13.43 -1.13 19.39
CA ASN A 346 -14.77 -1.61 19.78
C ASN A 346 -14.68 -2.74 20.81
N HIS A 347 -13.67 -3.59 20.71
CA HIS A 347 -13.52 -4.75 21.59
C HIS A 347 -13.19 -4.32 23.01
N GLU A 348 -12.44 -3.23 23.21
CA GLU A 348 -12.25 -2.63 24.53
C GLU A 348 -13.57 -2.15 25.17
N LEU A 349 -14.58 -1.79 24.37
CA LEU A 349 -15.89 -1.39 24.88
C LEU A 349 -16.63 -2.57 25.56
N ILE A 350 -16.36 -3.80 25.13
CA ILE A 350 -16.92 -5.03 25.71
C ILE A 350 -16.01 -5.56 26.82
N ASP A 351 -14.71 -5.64 26.54
CA ASP A 351 -13.71 -6.28 27.40
C ASP A 351 -13.49 -5.55 28.75
N THR A 352 -13.97 -4.30 28.85
CA THR A 352 -13.97 -3.52 30.09
C THR A 352 -15.28 -3.60 30.87
N LEU A 353 -16.32 -4.25 30.33
CA LEU A 353 -17.60 -4.33 31.03
C LEU A 353 -17.46 -5.20 32.29
N PRO A 354 -17.96 -4.72 33.44
CA PRO A 354 -18.01 -5.53 34.65
C PRO A 354 -19.02 -6.68 34.49
N GLU A 355 -18.90 -7.71 35.32
CA GLU A 355 -19.91 -8.77 35.37
C GLU A 355 -21.28 -8.17 35.77
N ALA A 356 -22.37 -8.79 35.31
CA ALA A 356 -23.72 -8.26 35.56
C ALA A 356 -24.03 -8.08 37.07
N SER A 357 -23.47 -8.95 37.92
CA SER A 357 -23.57 -8.88 39.38
C SER A 357 -22.78 -7.73 40.01
N GLU A 358 -21.86 -7.12 39.28
CA GLU A 358 -20.93 -6.08 39.78
C GLU A 358 -21.33 -4.67 39.33
N ILE A 359 -22.38 -4.52 38.51
CA ILE A 359 -22.81 -3.23 37.97
C ILE A 359 -23.48 -2.35 39.04
N GLU A 360 -24.25 -2.94 39.95
CA GLU A 360 -25.05 -2.19 40.93
C GLU A 360 -24.14 -1.36 41.86
N GLY A 361 -24.45 -0.07 42.00
CA GLY A 361 -23.67 0.86 42.82
C GLY A 361 -22.37 1.35 42.19
N THR A 362 -22.08 1.00 40.93
CA THR A 362 -20.91 1.50 40.18
C THR A 362 -21.28 2.61 39.19
N GLU A 363 -20.28 3.28 38.61
CA GLU A 363 -20.51 4.28 37.57
C GLU A 363 -21.15 3.72 36.28
N TRP A 364 -21.12 2.39 36.09
CA TRP A 364 -21.73 1.68 34.97
C TRP A 364 -23.25 1.56 35.09
N GLU A 365 -23.81 1.65 36.31
CA GLU A 365 -25.23 1.41 36.58
C GLU A 365 -26.15 2.30 35.74
N LYS A 366 -25.75 3.56 35.51
CA LYS A 366 -26.53 4.51 34.71
C LYS A 366 -26.71 4.09 33.24
N TYR A 367 -25.83 3.24 32.71
CA TYR A 367 -25.92 2.74 31.33
C TYR A 367 -26.69 1.43 31.22
N SER A 368 -26.81 0.66 32.32
CA SER A 368 -27.46 -0.66 32.35
C SER A 368 -28.90 -0.70 31.79
N LYS A 369 -29.59 0.44 31.80
CA LYS A 369 -30.97 0.60 31.30
C LYS A 369 -31.06 1.09 29.86
N THR A 370 -29.94 1.43 29.24
CA THR A 370 -29.91 1.90 27.85
C THR A 370 -29.90 0.72 26.89
N GLU A 371 -30.67 0.83 25.81
CA GLU A 371 -30.82 -0.25 24.81
C GLU A 371 -29.46 -0.63 24.20
N TRP A 372 -28.63 0.36 23.85
CA TRP A 372 -27.32 0.09 23.25
C TRP A 372 -26.37 -0.65 24.20
N PHE A 373 -26.42 -0.38 25.50
CA PHE A 373 -25.55 -1.05 26.49
C PHE A 373 -26.02 -2.48 26.76
N GLN A 374 -27.32 -2.71 26.82
CA GLN A 374 -27.90 -4.06 26.93
C GLN A 374 -27.57 -4.90 25.68
N LEU A 375 -27.63 -4.29 24.49
CA LEU A 375 -27.20 -4.94 23.25
C LEU A 375 -25.69 -5.16 23.24
N LEU A 376 -24.88 -4.25 23.75
CA LEU A 376 -23.44 -4.44 23.83
C LEU A 376 -23.07 -5.67 24.67
N GLN A 377 -23.79 -5.94 25.76
CA GLN A 377 -23.57 -7.12 26.61
C GLN A 377 -24.04 -8.44 25.99
N THR A 378 -25.08 -8.40 25.14
CA THR A 378 -25.78 -9.62 24.69
C THR A 378 -25.50 -9.95 23.23
N LEU A 379 -25.40 -8.93 22.37
CA LEU A 379 -25.25 -9.02 20.92
C LEU A 379 -24.38 -7.84 20.41
N PRO A 380 -23.06 -7.83 20.70
CA PRO A 380 -22.20 -6.67 20.45
C PRO A 380 -22.23 -6.16 19.01
N ASP A 381 -22.27 -7.06 18.02
CA ASP A 381 -22.34 -6.71 16.59
C ASP A 381 -23.54 -5.83 16.22
N PHE A 382 -24.66 -5.99 16.91
CA PHE A 382 -25.86 -5.19 16.71
C PHE A 382 -25.82 -3.86 17.46
N SER A 383 -24.94 -3.75 18.46
CA SER A 383 -24.81 -2.55 19.29
C SER A 383 -24.00 -1.45 18.61
N TRP A 384 -23.01 -1.78 17.78
CA TRP A 384 -22.06 -0.82 17.19
C TRP A 384 -22.70 0.43 16.56
N PRO A 385 -23.81 0.33 15.79
CA PRO A 385 -24.45 1.52 15.21
C PRO A 385 -25.15 2.42 16.24
N LEU A 386 -25.48 1.87 17.41
CA LEU A 386 -26.28 2.49 18.46
C LEU A 386 -25.44 3.13 19.57
N ILE A 387 -24.16 2.78 19.65
CA ILE A 387 -23.23 3.35 20.65
C ILE A 387 -23.19 4.88 20.55
N PRO A 388 -23.07 5.62 21.67
CA PRO A 388 -22.97 7.07 21.66
C PRO A 388 -21.88 7.61 20.73
N VAL A 389 -22.20 8.64 19.94
CA VAL A 389 -21.17 9.37 19.18
C VAL A 389 -20.67 10.51 20.04
N GLY A 390 -19.36 10.66 20.11
CA GLY A 390 -18.71 11.77 20.77
C GLY A 390 -18.19 11.44 22.16
N ASP A 391 -18.05 12.46 23.00
CA ASP A 391 -17.34 12.37 24.28
C ASP A 391 -18.25 11.90 25.43
N SER A 392 -18.81 10.71 25.28
CA SER A 392 -19.63 10.09 26.33
C SER A 392 -18.76 9.71 27.53
N GLN A 393 -19.24 9.96 28.76
CA GLN A 393 -18.57 9.51 29.99
C GLN A 393 -18.39 7.98 30.03
N TYR A 394 -19.11 7.22 29.20
CA TYR A 394 -18.89 5.79 29.02
C TYR A 394 -17.48 5.49 28.54
N TYR A 395 -16.96 6.26 27.58
CA TYR A 395 -15.60 6.08 27.06
C TYR A 395 -14.52 6.44 28.10
N GLU A 396 -14.82 7.36 29.01
CA GLU A 396 -13.93 7.66 30.13
C GLU A 396 -13.83 6.49 31.12
N LEU A 397 -14.93 5.77 31.37
CA LEU A 397 -14.88 4.55 32.20
C LEU A 397 -14.01 3.48 31.54
N VAL A 398 -14.24 3.23 30.24
CA VAL A 398 -13.42 2.29 29.45
C VAL A 398 -11.95 2.70 29.48
N LYS A 399 -11.64 3.98 29.21
CA LYS A 399 -10.29 4.56 29.25
C LYS A 399 -9.61 4.29 30.59
N ASN A 400 -10.29 4.53 31.71
CA ASN A 400 -9.72 4.31 33.03
C ASN A 400 -9.39 2.83 33.27
N THR A 401 -10.29 1.91 32.91
CA THR A 401 -10.04 0.47 33.03
C THR A 401 -8.85 0.03 32.16
N ILE A 402 -8.72 0.52 30.93
CA ILE A 402 -7.57 0.21 30.07
C ILE A 402 -6.28 0.83 30.62
N GLN A 403 -6.35 2.06 31.15
CA GLN A 403 -5.20 2.76 31.73
C GLN A 403 -4.62 2.02 32.95
N GLU A 404 -5.46 1.36 33.75
CA GLU A 404 -5.03 0.50 34.87
C GLU A 404 -4.29 -0.77 34.39
N ARG A 405 -4.74 -1.35 33.27
CA ARG A 405 -4.12 -2.55 32.66
C ARG A 405 -2.81 -2.25 31.95
N PHE A 406 -2.66 -1.02 31.44
CA PHE A 406 -1.47 -0.55 30.71
C PHE A 406 -0.92 0.74 31.34
N PRO A 407 -0.38 0.68 32.58
CA PRO A 407 -0.03 1.86 33.36
C PRO A 407 1.09 2.74 32.77
N SER A 408 1.92 2.19 31.88
CA SER A 408 3.00 2.92 31.21
C SER A 408 2.61 3.48 29.83
N MET A 409 1.37 3.23 29.38
CA MET A 409 0.77 3.81 28.19
C MET A 409 -0.07 5.02 28.56
N ILE A 410 -0.30 5.93 27.61
CA ILE A 410 -1.27 7.02 27.75
C ILE A 410 -2.48 6.69 26.87
N VAL A 411 -3.63 6.42 27.49
CA VAL A 411 -4.87 6.14 26.78
C VAL A 411 -5.50 7.44 26.31
N LEU A 412 -5.52 7.66 24.99
CA LEU A 412 -6.06 8.86 24.35
C LEU A 412 -7.53 8.63 23.97
N ASN A 413 -8.44 9.28 24.68
CA ASN A 413 -9.85 9.38 24.32
C ASN A 413 -10.15 10.82 23.91
N ASN A 414 -10.13 11.11 22.60
CA ASN A 414 -10.36 12.47 22.05
C ASN A 414 -9.35 13.50 22.57
N GLU A 415 -8.09 13.07 22.68
CA GLU A 415 -7.00 13.80 23.29
C GLU A 415 -5.75 13.74 22.40
N SER A 416 -4.71 14.49 22.77
CA SER A 416 -3.43 14.43 22.06
C SER A 416 -2.23 14.41 22.98
N MET A 417 -1.14 13.87 22.46
CA MET A 417 0.17 13.90 23.10
C MET A 417 1.23 14.26 22.07
N VAL A 418 2.27 14.98 22.51
CA VAL A 418 3.45 15.23 21.68
C VAL A 418 4.57 14.29 22.11
N TYR A 419 5.11 13.52 21.16
CA TYR A 419 6.29 12.68 21.34
C TYR A 419 7.27 12.94 20.21
N GLN A 420 8.53 13.23 20.55
CA GLN A 420 9.59 13.56 19.57
C GLN A 420 9.16 14.61 18.52
N ASN A 421 8.54 15.71 18.96
CA ASN A 421 8.03 16.80 18.11
C ASN A 421 6.90 16.42 17.13
N VAL A 422 6.31 15.23 17.26
CA VAL A 422 5.11 14.82 16.53
C VAL A 422 3.92 14.80 17.47
N ARG A 423 2.82 15.44 17.07
CA ARG A 423 1.55 15.38 17.78
C ARG A 423 0.78 14.14 17.33
N TYR A 424 0.43 13.28 18.28
CA TYR A 424 -0.47 12.15 18.07
C TYR A 424 -1.83 12.48 18.66
N ILE A 425 -2.88 12.42 17.85
CA ILE A 425 -4.27 12.66 18.28
C ILE A 425 -4.98 11.32 18.32
N GLY A 426 -5.48 10.90 19.48
CA GLY A 426 -6.33 9.72 19.60
C GLY A 426 -7.80 10.12 19.51
N LEU A 427 -8.52 9.60 18.52
CA LEU A 427 -9.98 9.80 18.39
C LEU A 427 -10.72 8.48 18.61
N THR A 428 -11.69 8.50 19.52
CA THR A 428 -12.57 7.35 19.78
C THR A 428 -13.74 7.40 18.81
N ILE A 429 -13.67 6.59 17.76
CA ILE A 429 -14.65 6.56 16.68
C ILE A 429 -15.27 5.16 16.60
N PRO A 430 -16.58 5.02 16.88
CA PRO A 430 -17.28 3.76 16.68
C PRO A 430 -17.35 3.37 15.20
N VAL A 431 -17.15 2.08 14.92
CA VAL A 431 -16.98 1.55 13.55
C VAL A 431 -18.20 1.68 12.64
N ALA A 432 -19.41 1.63 13.18
CA ALA A 432 -20.61 1.34 12.38
C ALA A 432 -21.53 2.54 12.13
N LEU A 433 -20.99 3.68 11.67
CA LEU A 433 -21.74 4.95 11.66
C LEU A 433 -21.95 5.59 10.28
N VAL A 434 -22.11 4.79 9.23
CA VAL A 434 -22.51 5.33 7.91
C VAL A 434 -23.86 6.07 8.00
N ASN A 435 -24.82 5.50 8.73
CA ASN A 435 -26.14 6.09 8.94
C ASN A 435 -26.10 7.35 9.83
N ARG A 436 -25.03 7.52 10.60
CA ARG A 436 -24.80 8.67 11.50
C ARG A 436 -23.63 9.54 11.04
N LYS A 437 -23.25 9.41 9.76
CA LYS A 437 -22.10 10.09 9.14
C LYS A 437 -22.03 11.58 9.46
N LYS A 438 -23.16 12.30 9.38
CA LYS A 438 -23.21 13.74 9.66
C LYS A 438 -22.88 14.05 11.12
N ALA A 439 -23.43 13.29 12.06
CA ALA A 439 -23.16 13.46 13.48
C ALA A 439 -21.69 13.14 13.80
N LEU A 440 -21.17 12.06 13.22
CA LEU A 440 -19.78 11.66 13.40
C LEU A 440 -18.79 12.68 12.82
N GLN A 441 -19.02 13.17 11.60
CA GLN A 441 -18.16 14.20 11.00
C GLN A 441 -18.21 15.51 11.78
N ASN A 442 -19.37 15.90 12.29
CA ASN A 442 -19.48 17.07 13.14
C ASN A 442 -18.69 16.90 14.45
N PHE A 443 -18.72 15.71 15.04
CA PHE A 443 -17.89 15.38 16.20
C PHE A 443 -16.39 15.45 15.88
N ILE A 444 -15.95 14.77 14.82
CA ILE A 444 -14.55 14.78 14.37
C ILE A 444 -14.07 16.22 14.14
N PHE A 445 -14.89 17.06 13.49
CA PHE A 445 -14.57 18.47 13.27
C PHE A 445 -14.36 19.20 14.60
N ASN A 446 -15.32 19.11 15.52
CA ASN A 446 -15.27 19.83 16.79
C ASN A 446 -14.05 19.42 17.64
N GLU A 447 -13.75 18.13 17.74
CA GLU A 447 -12.59 17.67 18.52
C GLU A 447 -11.28 18.03 17.84
N LEU A 448 -11.17 17.88 16.53
CA LEU A 448 -9.95 18.30 15.83
C LEU A 448 -9.73 19.80 15.94
N GLU A 449 -10.76 20.63 15.81
CA GLU A 449 -10.65 22.08 15.98
C GLU A 449 -10.14 22.45 17.38
N LYS A 450 -10.69 21.80 18.41
CA LYS A 450 -10.28 21.99 19.82
C LYS A 450 -8.84 21.53 20.07
N ILE A 451 -8.46 20.35 19.61
CA ILE A 451 -7.15 19.72 19.88
C ILE A 451 -6.03 20.39 19.07
N LEU A 452 -6.28 20.67 17.79
CA LEU A 452 -5.25 21.23 16.91
C LEU A 452 -4.86 22.66 17.33
N SER A 453 -5.80 23.41 17.92
CA SER A 453 -5.61 24.74 18.52
C SER A 453 -4.76 25.70 17.65
N ASP A 454 -3.77 26.40 18.21
CA ASP A 454 -3.05 27.50 17.51
C ASP A 454 -1.74 27.06 16.82
N ASP A 455 -1.21 25.86 17.10
CA ASP A 455 0.02 25.38 16.46
C ASP A 455 -0.28 24.62 15.18
N GLU A 456 -0.23 25.36 14.07
CA GLU A 456 -0.43 24.84 12.71
C GLU A 456 0.77 24.03 12.19
N SER A 457 1.94 24.16 12.82
CA SER A 457 3.22 23.72 12.26
C SER A 457 3.64 22.33 12.69
N ILE A 458 3.25 21.90 13.89
CA ILE A 458 3.65 20.60 14.44
C ILE A 458 3.14 19.46 13.57
N PRO A 459 4.02 18.57 13.08
CA PRO A 459 3.61 17.36 12.36
C PRO A 459 2.62 16.57 13.21
N THR A 460 1.46 16.26 12.63
CA THR A 460 0.34 15.66 13.35
C THR A 460 -0.09 14.35 12.70
N VAL A 461 -0.23 13.30 13.51
CA VAL A 461 -0.76 11.99 13.13
C VAL A 461 -2.06 11.75 13.89
N ILE A 462 -3.14 11.44 13.18
CA ILE A 462 -4.41 11.07 13.81
C ILE A 462 -4.49 9.55 13.91
N VAL A 463 -4.79 9.04 15.10
CA VAL A 463 -4.91 7.63 15.43
C VAL A 463 -6.34 7.36 15.86
N SER A 464 -7.01 6.43 15.20
CA SER A 464 -8.39 6.02 15.53
C SER A 464 -8.60 4.58 15.12
N HIS A 465 -9.23 3.74 15.95
CA HIS A 465 -9.45 2.34 15.55
C HIS A 465 -10.29 2.24 14.27
N ALA A 466 -11.45 2.92 14.22
CA ALA A 466 -12.18 3.06 12.97
C ALA A 466 -11.52 4.11 12.05
N PRO A 467 -11.51 3.90 10.72
CA PRO A 467 -11.07 4.92 9.79
C PRO A 467 -11.97 6.16 9.82
N LEU A 468 -11.34 7.32 9.67
CA LEU A 468 -12.05 8.60 9.64
C LEU A 468 -13.07 8.62 8.49
N PHE A 469 -12.61 8.45 7.25
CA PHE A 469 -13.42 8.43 6.01
C PHE A 469 -12.76 7.53 4.96
N ASN A 470 -13.48 7.19 3.90
CA ASN A 470 -12.95 6.36 2.81
C ASN A 470 -11.67 6.91 2.17
N GLU A 471 -11.55 8.23 2.02
CA GLU A 471 -10.38 8.91 1.44
C GLU A 471 -9.12 8.70 2.26
N LEU A 472 -9.28 8.49 3.57
CA LEU A 472 -8.22 8.27 4.54
C LEU A 472 -8.20 6.80 5.01
N SER A 473 -8.64 5.88 4.14
CA SER A 473 -8.64 4.45 4.41
C SER A 473 -7.79 3.66 3.41
N MET A 474 -7.30 2.50 3.86
CA MET A 474 -6.64 1.53 2.99
C MET A 474 -7.61 0.71 2.12
N LEU A 475 -8.92 0.77 2.37
CA LEU A 475 -9.89 0.00 1.60
C LEU A 475 -9.94 0.42 0.12
N ARG A 476 -10.08 -0.59 -0.74
CA ARG A 476 -10.38 -0.41 -2.16
C ARG A 476 -11.89 -0.35 -2.37
N LYS A 477 -12.34 0.39 -3.38
CA LYS A 477 -13.76 0.51 -3.78
C LYS A 477 -14.44 -0.82 -4.11
N THR A 478 -13.66 -1.87 -4.35
CA THR A 478 -14.11 -3.23 -4.65
C THR A 478 -14.29 -4.11 -3.41
N SER A 479 -13.83 -3.66 -2.24
CA SER A 479 -13.98 -4.42 -0.98
C SER A 479 -15.44 -4.46 -0.56
N HIS A 480 -15.89 -5.60 -0.03
CA HIS A 480 -17.21 -5.73 0.58
C HIS A 480 -17.38 -4.84 1.82
N ALA A 481 -16.29 -4.56 2.54
CA ALA A 481 -16.27 -3.62 3.67
C ALA A 481 -16.30 -2.15 3.23
N TYR A 482 -16.08 -1.84 1.94
CA TYR A 482 -16.05 -0.46 1.47
C TYR A 482 -17.45 0.12 1.32
N ASN A 483 -17.81 1.04 2.21
CA ASN A 483 -19.08 1.74 2.12
C ASN A 483 -18.96 3.03 1.27
N ARG A 484 -19.51 3.03 0.05
CA ARG A 484 -19.45 4.18 -0.88
C ARG A 484 -20.00 5.50 -0.31
N GLY A 485 -20.87 5.44 0.70
CA GLY A 485 -21.47 6.62 1.33
C GLY A 485 -20.56 7.31 2.36
N TYR A 486 -19.49 6.65 2.82
CA TYR A 486 -18.66 7.10 3.96
C TYR A 486 -17.46 8.00 3.57
N ASN A 487 -17.65 8.85 2.56
CA ASN A 487 -16.66 9.85 2.16
C ASN A 487 -16.68 11.09 3.08
N CYS A 488 -15.63 11.90 3.14
CA CYS A 488 -15.68 13.18 3.84
C CYS A 488 -16.71 14.11 3.15
N ALA A 489 -17.71 14.59 3.89
CA ALA A 489 -18.77 15.46 3.38
C ALA A 489 -18.80 16.84 4.06
N ASP A 490 -18.11 16.99 5.19
CA ASP A 490 -17.99 18.25 5.91
C ASP A 490 -16.76 19.03 5.44
N GLU A 491 -16.97 20.11 4.68
CA GLU A 491 -15.88 20.95 4.16
C GLU A 491 -15.03 21.57 5.27
N ARG A 492 -15.57 21.74 6.49
CA ARG A 492 -14.81 22.31 7.61
C ARG A 492 -13.65 21.40 8.04
N ILE A 493 -13.83 20.08 7.95
CA ILE A 493 -12.75 19.11 8.17
C ILE A 493 -11.67 19.27 7.11
N VAL A 494 -12.05 19.43 5.84
CA VAL A 494 -11.10 19.65 4.75
C VAL A 494 -10.27 20.92 4.99
N GLU A 495 -10.89 21.98 5.50
CA GLU A 495 -10.18 23.21 5.86
C GLU A 495 -9.23 23.03 7.05
N LEU A 496 -9.58 22.26 8.08
CA LEU A 496 -8.64 21.90 9.16
C LEU A 496 -7.41 21.16 8.60
N PHE A 497 -7.61 20.19 7.72
CA PHE A 497 -6.52 19.45 7.09
C PHE A 497 -5.66 20.32 6.17
N LYS A 498 -6.22 21.37 5.54
CA LYS A 498 -5.43 22.36 4.78
C LYS A 498 -4.59 23.23 5.72
N LYS A 499 -5.20 23.72 6.80
CA LYS A 499 -4.60 24.66 7.76
C LYS A 499 -3.47 24.01 8.56
N PHE A 500 -3.73 22.87 9.21
CA PHE A 500 -2.79 22.22 10.12
C PHE A 500 -1.87 21.22 9.43
N ASN A 501 -0.66 21.01 9.96
CA ASN A 501 0.33 20.05 9.45
C ASN A 501 -0.02 18.59 9.79
N ILE A 502 -1.19 18.12 9.35
CA ILE A 502 -1.60 16.72 9.46
C ILE A 502 -0.89 15.94 8.35
N ILE A 503 0.00 15.02 8.74
CA ILE A 503 0.90 14.28 7.84
C ILE A 503 0.41 12.87 7.55
N GLY A 504 -0.45 12.31 8.40
CA GLY A 504 -0.97 10.97 8.20
C GLY A 504 -2.03 10.55 9.20
N VAL A 505 -2.60 9.38 8.93
CA VAL A 505 -3.57 8.72 9.81
C VAL A 505 -3.20 7.26 10.04
N ILE A 506 -3.56 6.75 11.21
CA ILE A 506 -3.42 5.35 11.60
C ILE A 506 -4.82 4.85 11.98
N HIS A 507 -5.22 3.72 11.40
CA HIS A 507 -6.45 3.06 11.81
C HIS A 507 -6.36 1.54 11.84
N GLY A 508 -7.32 0.90 12.50
CA GLY A 508 -7.51 -0.54 12.54
C GLY A 508 -8.76 -0.98 11.79
N HIS A 509 -9.46 -1.96 12.36
CA HIS A 509 -10.78 -2.49 12.03
C HIS A 509 -10.90 -3.22 10.68
N HIS A 510 -10.29 -2.67 9.65
CA HIS A 510 -10.27 -3.29 8.34
C HIS A 510 -9.18 -4.36 8.33
N HIS A 511 -9.58 -5.61 8.54
CA HIS A 511 -8.71 -6.79 8.43
C HIS A 511 -8.20 -6.94 6.99
N ILE A 512 -7.19 -6.15 6.63
CA ILE A 512 -6.55 -6.17 5.32
C ILE A 512 -5.43 -7.21 5.39
N PRO A 513 -5.38 -8.17 4.46
CA PRO A 513 -4.26 -9.09 4.41
C PRO A 513 -2.96 -8.29 4.20
N ALA A 514 -1.92 -8.52 5.00
CA ALA A 514 -0.62 -7.86 4.88
C ALA A 514 -0.03 -7.92 3.46
N SER A 515 -0.32 -8.99 2.70
CA SER A 515 0.00 -9.11 1.27
C SER A 515 -0.62 -8.02 0.36
N PHE A 516 -1.60 -7.24 0.84
CA PHE A 516 -2.16 -6.08 0.14
C PHE A 516 -1.45 -4.76 0.49
N GLY A 517 -0.42 -4.82 1.34
CA GLY A 517 0.34 -3.69 1.86
C GLY A 517 -0.20 -3.20 3.20
N ARG A 518 0.69 -2.60 4.00
CA ARG A 518 0.37 -2.07 5.34
C ARG A 518 0.28 -0.54 5.40
N ILE A 519 0.70 0.12 4.32
CA ILE A 519 0.80 1.57 4.19
C ILE A 519 0.23 1.98 2.83
N LYS A 520 -0.46 3.11 2.79
CA LYS A 520 -0.94 3.73 1.55
C LYS A 520 -0.77 5.24 1.61
N TYR A 521 -0.23 5.83 0.55
CA TYR A 521 -0.23 7.27 0.39
C TYR A 521 -1.51 7.74 -0.31
N VAL A 522 -2.18 8.72 0.26
CA VAL A 522 -3.43 9.31 -0.26
C VAL A 522 -3.28 10.81 -0.44
N LYS A 523 -4.05 11.37 -1.38
CA LYS A 523 -4.18 12.82 -1.52
C LYS A 523 -5.51 13.26 -0.95
N PHE A 524 -5.48 14.07 0.10
CA PHE A 524 -6.67 14.66 0.71
C PHE A 524 -6.35 16.08 1.16
N ALA A 525 -7.34 16.99 1.07
CA ALA A 525 -7.15 18.41 1.37
C ALA A 525 -5.97 19.08 0.60
N GLY A 526 -5.63 18.56 -0.58
CA GLY A 526 -4.50 19.04 -1.38
C GLY A 526 -3.11 18.57 -0.92
N LYS A 527 -3.03 17.82 0.18
CA LYS A 527 -1.79 17.28 0.75
C LYS A 527 -1.64 15.80 0.44
N GLN A 528 -0.41 15.34 0.31
CA GLN A 528 -0.08 13.92 0.33
C GLN A 528 0.03 13.50 1.80
N MET A 529 -0.63 12.42 2.19
CA MET A 529 -0.61 11.90 3.54
C MET A 529 -0.43 10.38 3.51
N PHE A 530 0.19 9.83 4.53
CA PHE A 530 0.22 8.38 4.71
C PHE A 530 -1.02 7.89 5.48
N VAL A 531 -1.43 6.67 5.19
CA VAL A 531 -2.45 5.90 5.90
C VAL A 531 -1.79 4.59 6.31
N VAL A 532 -1.77 4.30 7.60
CA VAL A 532 -1.41 2.98 8.14
C VAL A 532 -2.71 2.29 8.55
N CYS A 533 -2.87 1.04 8.16
CA CYS A 533 -3.98 0.19 8.60
C CYS A 533 -3.44 -1.02 9.34
N SER A 534 -4.22 -1.54 10.28
CA SER A 534 -4.02 -2.89 10.79
C SER A 534 -4.00 -3.92 9.67
N ILE A 535 -3.26 -4.99 9.95
CA ILE A 535 -3.18 -6.17 9.10
C ILE A 535 -3.65 -7.37 9.89
N TYR A 536 -4.39 -8.26 9.22
CA TYR A 536 -4.69 -9.55 9.79
C TYR A 536 -3.40 -10.37 9.79
N SER A 537 -2.77 -10.58 10.96
CA SER A 537 -1.67 -11.52 11.14
C SER A 537 -1.56 -11.97 12.59
N GLN A 538 -1.60 -13.29 12.79
CA GLN A 538 -1.35 -13.92 14.09
C GLN A 538 0.11 -13.73 14.57
N ALA A 539 0.99 -13.21 13.71
CA ALA A 539 2.39 -12.87 14.00
C ALA A 539 2.68 -11.36 13.85
N ASN A 540 1.67 -10.48 13.97
CA ASN A 540 1.86 -9.05 13.83
C ASN A 540 2.64 -8.45 15.02
N THR A 541 3.91 -8.09 14.79
CA THR A 541 4.74 -7.38 15.77
C THR A 541 4.76 -5.86 15.58
N GLY A 542 4.14 -5.36 14.51
CA GLY A 542 3.95 -3.95 14.21
C GLY A 542 4.75 -3.39 13.04
N ILE A 543 4.67 -2.06 12.87
CA ILE A 543 5.28 -1.28 11.78
C ILE A 543 6.01 -0.08 12.38
N ASP A 544 7.23 0.21 11.94
CA ASP A 544 7.93 1.44 12.34
C ASP A 544 7.40 2.66 11.59
N LEU A 545 6.90 3.65 12.33
CA LEU A 545 6.35 4.90 11.81
C LEU A 545 7.43 5.93 11.49
N VAL A 546 8.63 5.81 12.06
CA VAL A 546 9.67 6.86 11.98
C VAL A 546 9.95 7.30 10.54
N PRO A 547 10.20 6.40 9.57
CA PRO A 547 10.59 6.91 8.28
C PRO A 547 9.40 7.54 7.52
N LEU A 548 8.13 7.30 7.93
CA LEU A 548 6.93 7.90 7.32
C LEU A 548 6.82 9.36 7.75
N ILE A 549 7.17 9.62 9.01
CA ILE A 549 7.30 10.96 9.57
C ILE A 549 8.42 11.71 8.84
N GLU A 550 9.62 11.13 8.74
CA GLU A 550 10.76 11.77 8.07
C GLU A 550 10.50 12.08 6.59
N ALA A 551 9.84 11.17 5.87
CA ALA A 551 9.44 11.38 4.48
C ALA A 551 8.51 12.60 4.33
N SER A 552 7.58 12.75 5.27
CA SER A 552 6.61 13.84 5.29
C SER A 552 7.27 15.19 5.60
N GLU A 553 8.24 15.22 6.51
CA GLU A 553 9.02 16.43 6.84
C GLU A 553 9.89 16.91 5.68
N LYS A 554 10.59 15.99 4.99
CA LYS A 554 11.40 16.31 3.80
C LYS A 554 10.55 16.91 2.66
N GLY A 555 9.28 16.50 2.54
CA GLY A 555 8.32 17.10 1.62
C GLY A 555 7.87 18.52 2.03
N ALA A 556 7.72 18.77 3.34
CA ALA A 556 7.33 20.06 3.89
C ALA A 556 8.45 21.13 3.74
N ASP A 557 9.71 20.75 3.95
CA ASP A 557 10.87 21.65 3.86
C ASP A 557 11.12 22.20 2.45
N LYS A 558 10.80 21.44 1.40
CA LYS A 558 10.85 21.92 0.01
C LYS A 558 9.77 22.96 -0.26
N THR A 559 8.59 22.79 0.33
CA THR A 559 7.46 23.72 0.20
C THR A 559 7.74 25.02 0.97
N ALA A 560 8.38 24.92 2.14
CA ALA A 560 8.84 26.07 2.92
C ALA A 560 10.01 26.81 2.24
N SER A 561 10.95 26.09 1.63
CA SER A 561 12.04 26.66 0.83
C SER A 561 11.53 27.35 -0.44
N GLN A 562 10.55 26.76 -1.13
CA GLN A 562 9.88 27.40 -2.28
C GLN A 562 9.05 28.62 -1.86
N LYS A 563 8.36 28.60 -0.72
CA LYS A 563 7.70 29.78 -0.15
C LYS A 563 8.69 30.86 0.31
N ARG A 564 9.86 30.50 0.84
CA ARG A 564 10.96 31.44 1.18
C ARG A 564 11.64 32.03 -0.05
N LEU A 565 11.72 31.28 -1.16
CA LEU A 565 12.18 31.79 -2.46
C LEU A 565 11.13 32.70 -3.12
N ALA A 566 9.83 32.41 -2.93
CA ALA A 566 8.75 33.29 -3.38
C ALA A 566 8.64 34.58 -2.53
N SER A 567 8.86 34.52 -1.22
CA SER A 567 8.81 35.70 -0.33
C SER A 567 10.10 36.54 -0.35
N LYS A 568 11.26 35.94 -0.69
CA LYS A 568 12.50 36.72 -0.96
C LYS A 568 12.49 37.47 -2.29
N ASN A 569 11.57 37.14 -3.20
CA ASN A 569 11.43 37.85 -4.48
C ASN A 569 10.59 39.13 -4.38
N ASP A 570 10.00 39.46 -3.22
CA ASP A 570 9.14 40.65 -3.07
C ASP A 570 9.75 41.79 -2.20
N THR A 571 10.97 41.64 -1.70
CA THR A 571 11.66 42.70 -0.94
C THR A 571 13.17 42.78 -1.20
N SER A 572 13.57 43.04 -2.44
CA SER A 572 14.85 43.76 -2.66
C SER A 572 14.74 44.78 -3.78
N LYS A 573 14.88 46.05 -3.39
CA LYS A 573 14.98 47.21 -4.27
C LYS A 573 16.26 47.12 -5.12
N ASN A 574 16.08 47.29 -6.43
CA ASN A 574 16.92 48.03 -7.37
C ASN A 574 18.44 47.80 -7.33
N LYS A 575 18.91 46.90 -8.22
CA LYS A 575 19.86 47.27 -9.28
C LYS A 575 19.43 46.60 -10.58
N SER A 576 18.75 47.34 -11.45
CA SER A 576 18.39 46.87 -12.78
C SER A 576 19.65 46.78 -13.65
N VAL A 577 20.20 45.59 -13.82
CA VAL A 577 21.10 45.31 -14.95
C VAL A 577 20.18 45.15 -16.17
N GLN A 578 20.10 46.19 -17.00
CA GLN A 578 19.32 46.11 -18.24
C GLN A 578 20.09 45.25 -19.25
N ARG A 579 19.45 44.16 -19.70
CA ARG A 579 19.97 43.23 -20.71
C ARG A 579 20.16 43.96 -22.05
N GLU A 580 21.37 43.90 -22.59
CA GLU A 580 21.67 44.28 -23.97
C GLU A 580 21.30 43.11 -24.89
N TYR A 581 20.54 43.38 -25.96
CA TYR A 581 20.09 42.34 -26.89
C TYR A 581 21.14 42.13 -27.99
N LEU A 582 21.39 40.87 -28.35
CA LEU A 582 22.30 40.55 -29.45
C LEU A 582 21.58 40.68 -30.80
N ALA A 583 22.29 41.12 -31.83
CA ALA A 583 21.72 41.37 -33.16
C ALA A 583 21.01 40.15 -33.80
N ASN A 584 21.40 38.93 -33.40
CA ASN A 584 20.90 37.67 -33.94
C ASN A 584 19.96 36.94 -32.97
N GLU A 585 19.57 37.56 -31.86
CA GLU A 585 18.70 36.94 -30.87
C GLU A 585 17.30 36.67 -31.45
N PRO A 586 16.66 35.50 -31.21
CA PRO A 586 15.32 35.23 -31.73
C PRO A 586 14.32 36.31 -31.32
N ILE A 587 13.51 36.81 -32.25
CA ILE A 587 12.66 38.01 -32.04
C ILE A 587 11.59 37.79 -30.96
N GLU A 588 11.13 36.55 -30.80
CA GLU A 588 10.24 36.12 -29.72
C GLU A 588 10.81 36.44 -28.32
N ASN A 589 12.14 36.52 -28.20
CA ASN A 589 12.85 36.82 -26.97
C ASN A 589 13.20 38.30 -26.79
N ILE A 590 12.79 39.18 -27.72
CA ILE A 590 13.07 40.63 -27.69
C ILE A 590 11.76 41.41 -27.47
N PRO A 591 11.41 41.75 -26.21
CA PRO A 591 10.17 42.46 -25.89
C PRO A 591 10.05 43.79 -26.61
N GLY A 592 8.96 43.94 -27.36
CA GLY A 592 8.61 45.14 -28.12
C GLY A 592 9.08 45.12 -29.58
N LEU A 593 9.76 44.07 -30.06
CA LEU A 593 10.10 43.89 -31.47
C LEU A 593 9.19 42.82 -32.10
N SER A 594 8.63 43.10 -33.27
CA SER A 594 7.83 42.15 -34.04
C SER A 594 8.19 42.16 -35.53
N ILE A 595 7.83 41.09 -36.24
CA ILE A 595 7.99 40.99 -37.69
C ILE A 595 6.63 41.18 -38.37
N GLU A 596 6.60 42.02 -39.40
CA GLU A 596 5.43 42.24 -40.27
C GLU A 596 5.86 42.01 -41.73
N LEU A 597 5.11 41.20 -42.48
CA LEU A 597 5.30 41.05 -43.93
C LEU A 597 4.52 42.15 -44.65
N ARG A 598 5.21 43.04 -45.36
CA ARG A 598 4.59 44.09 -46.19
C ARG A 598 4.89 43.82 -47.66
N GLY A 599 3.95 43.16 -48.34
CA GLY A 599 4.19 42.61 -49.67
C GLY A 599 5.30 41.54 -49.62
N ASN A 600 6.26 41.62 -50.55
CA ASN A 600 7.40 40.69 -50.61
C ASN A 600 8.60 41.10 -49.73
N LYS A 601 8.40 41.99 -48.75
CA LYS A 601 9.48 42.48 -47.87
C LYS A 601 9.14 42.25 -46.39
N THR A 602 10.10 41.70 -45.67
CA THR A 602 10.08 41.57 -44.22
C THR A 602 10.41 42.92 -43.59
N VAL A 603 9.58 43.37 -42.64
CA VAL A 603 9.79 44.62 -41.89
C VAL A 603 9.79 44.31 -40.40
N TYR A 604 10.82 44.78 -39.70
CA TYR A 604 10.96 44.65 -38.26
C TYR A 604 10.41 45.90 -37.59
N ARG A 605 9.41 45.74 -36.73
CA ARG A 605 8.72 46.85 -36.08
C ARG A 605 9.00 46.85 -34.58
N LEU A 606 9.59 47.94 -34.12
CA LEU A 606 9.78 48.21 -32.70
C LEU A 606 8.59 49.05 -32.20
N ASP A 607 7.89 48.58 -31.18
CA ASP A 607 6.92 49.34 -30.38
C ASP A 607 7.20 49.10 -28.89
N LYS A 608 7.97 50.00 -28.28
CA LYS A 608 8.37 49.88 -26.88
C LYS A 608 8.27 51.21 -26.16
N LYS A 609 7.74 51.17 -24.93
CA LYS A 609 7.75 52.32 -24.02
C LYS A 609 9.07 52.33 -23.28
N VAL A 610 9.86 53.39 -23.45
CA VAL A 610 11.14 53.61 -22.75
C VAL A 610 11.06 54.98 -22.10
N ASN A 611 11.29 55.06 -20.79
CA ASN A 611 11.21 56.30 -19.98
C ASN A 611 9.88 57.06 -20.17
N GLY A 612 8.75 56.35 -20.12
CA GLY A 612 7.43 56.98 -20.26
C GLY A 612 7.03 57.33 -21.71
N LYS A 613 7.98 57.41 -22.65
CA LYS A 613 7.74 57.72 -24.06
C LYS A 613 7.64 56.45 -24.90
N ARG A 614 6.60 56.37 -25.73
CA ARG A 614 6.39 55.24 -26.65
C ARG A 614 7.22 55.48 -27.92
N ASN A 615 8.16 54.58 -28.19
CA ASN A 615 9.00 54.62 -29.39
C ASN A 615 8.47 53.60 -30.38
N ARG A 616 8.08 54.08 -31.57
CA ARG A 616 7.57 53.27 -32.67
C ARG A 616 8.40 53.52 -33.93
N LYS A 617 9.11 52.50 -34.42
CA LYS A 617 9.92 52.62 -35.64
C LYS A 617 9.98 51.28 -36.38
N SER A 618 10.09 51.34 -37.70
CA SER A 618 10.21 50.18 -38.58
C SER A 618 11.57 50.15 -39.25
N PHE A 619 12.09 48.94 -39.45
CA PHE A 619 13.41 48.67 -40.02
C PHE A 619 13.31 47.57 -41.09
N HIS A 620 14.21 47.60 -42.06
CA HIS A 620 14.27 46.60 -43.13
C HIS A 620 15.15 45.39 -42.78
N ASP A 621 15.85 45.43 -41.65
CA ASP A 621 16.66 44.34 -41.12
C ASP A 621 16.63 44.31 -39.59
N GLN A 622 16.81 43.12 -39.02
CA GLN A 622 16.75 42.90 -37.57
C GLN A 622 17.88 43.62 -36.83
N LYS A 623 19.09 43.64 -37.40
CA LYS A 623 20.29 44.20 -36.76
C LYS A 623 20.11 45.69 -36.48
N SER A 624 19.56 46.44 -37.45
CA SER A 624 19.22 47.85 -37.29
C SER A 624 18.16 48.08 -36.21
N ALA A 625 17.15 47.21 -36.13
CA ALA A 625 16.09 47.32 -35.13
C ALA A 625 16.61 47.06 -33.70
N VAL A 626 17.46 46.06 -33.54
CA VAL A 626 18.09 45.72 -32.25
C VAL A 626 19.09 46.79 -31.83
N SER A 627 19.91 47.31 -32.75
CA SER A 627 20.83 48.42 -32.48
C SER A 627 20.08 49.65 -31.96
N TYR A 628 18.99 50.04 -32.63
CA TYR A 628 18.19 51.18 -32.21
C TYR A 628 17.51 50.96 -30.84
N LEU A 629 17.06 49.73 -30.55
CA LEU A 629 16.53 49.39 -29.23
C LEU A 629 17.61 49.48 -28.14
N ASN A 630 18.82 48.97 -28.39
CA ASN A 630 19.92 49.09 -27.46
C ASN A 630 20.33 50.56 -27.25
N ASP A 631 20.32 51.39 -28.29
CA ASP A 631 20.58 52.83 -28.19
C ASP A 631 19.50 53.56 -27.38
N LEU A 632 18.22 53.17 -27.52
CA LEU A 632 17.13 53.69 -26.70
C LEU A 632 17.29 53.32 -25.23
N LEU A 633 17.82 52.14 -24.93
CA LEU A 633 18.09 51.67 -23.58
C LEU A 633 19.37 52.32 -23.00
N LYS A 634 20.37 52.62 -23.85
CA LYS A 634 21.66 53.24 -23.47
C LYS A 634 21.61 54.76 -23.32
N ASN A 635 20.79 55.48 -24.09
CA ASN A 635 20.66 56.95 -24.02
C ASN A 635 19.84 57.41 -22.79
N ARG A 636 20.23 56.96 -21.59
CA ARG A 636 19.98 57.65 -20.32
C ARG A 636 21.02 58.77 -20.17
N LYS A 637 20.78 59.96 -20.73
CA LYS A 637 21.48 61.14 -20.24
C LYS A 637 20.69 61.68 -19.04
N LEU A 638 21.27 61.44 -17.85
CA LEU A 638 21.02 61.97 -16.50
C LEU A 638 19.57 62.01 -16.01
#